data_AF-A0A1A8PNW3-F1
#
_entry.id   AF-A0A1A8PNW3-F1
#
_cell.length_a   1.000
_cell.length_b   1.000
_cell.length_c   1.000
_cell.angle_alpha   90.00
_cell.angle_beta   90.00
_cell.angle_gamma   90.00
#
_symmetry.space_group_name_H-M   'P 1'
#
loop_
_entity.id
_entity.type
_entity.pdbx_description
1 polymer ?
#
loop_
_entity_poly.entity_id
_entity_poly.type
_entity_poly.pdbx_seq_one_letter_code
_entity_poly.pdbx_strand_id
1 'polypeptide(L)'
;GGGGGGGERMNPADGGGDAGPDGLVTAGSGKAESVRAVDVLTVLREKVAFVSGGRDKRGGPILTFPARTNHDRIKQEDLGRLVTYLSTIPSEDVRARGFTVVVDMRGSKWDSVKPVLRTLQESFSSNIHTALLIKPDTFWQKHKTNLGSAKLSFETSLVSVEGLSRLVDPSQLTSDLGGSLEYDHVEWTELRLGLEEFSGAATQLLAQLDQLEAGLNRVPEPQDVDEARKLLEEHNRLRNTISTAPVDALDREGRSLLQRMRLGPSHGEGSNEGGGSGGTWLSGGADFQSVAPKVSSLLDRLQAARAHLLQSWSDKKLHLDQALQLHLFEQDATKMSEWIAHSKELFMQTVTDVGQNHQHSMDLQTQHQHFTANCMNGSVNVDSVVTMAARLAEAGHYGAERIAMVSSRLQEDWKSLTTALEERSNTLAMATGFHQGAEQFLLRVEGWVKLCSEGPLPSATAELEAAVKKHQELNEEISANYTQVSESGKALLDVLQRSSASECDESAAKPDFTAATHSIMGVLHQVMQGHHEVEGAWQHRKLRLHQRLQLCVFQQDVRQVLDWVEQHGEVFLNKHTGVGKSLHRARALQKRHDDFQQVAQNTYTNAEKLLEAADQLAQSGECEEEEIYQAARDLELRMQAFIQRVEQRKLLLDLAVSFYTHTKELSVWMEGLQKQLSPDLLVCPNTVEALQALISQQQQQQANTQEAAMSVIREGEDLILQLRPQGSSVAHVESVLQQLEESHAQLEELFHQRKIRLDIYLQFRILQQCTLEVTGEMDAWKQDLQKQSQDFSNEKLTSPRLAETNQDQLAQDKLALGQSRLVESSPEALTLAQQRIHRHMERRLAMNNMIYEVIQQGHDLQQYITEVQASGIELSEVEGSLSSQVEELQRLLQDKQKELQQIADHTHTHLEQNLQLRHLQNQVKQVLGWISEGEVMLSSCMLNSSCLSEAEQLQREHERLQQAIEGLLHADSLQRTHQVALALQQRAELLVRSGHYDPDAVRACAQTVALHWQTLMLRIEDRLKLVNASAAFYRTSQQVCGVLESLEQEY
;
A
#
# COMPACT_ATOMS: atom_id res chain seq x y z
N GLY A 1 -60.58 -23.82 32.36
CA GLY A 1 -61.17 -22.47 32.38
C GLY A 1 -60.43 -21.62 31.36
N GLY A 2 -61.02 -20.68 30.65
CA GLY A 2 -62.40 -20.18 30.58
C GLY A 2 -62.39 -18.93 29.69
N GLY A 3 -63.46 -18.71 28.92
CA GLY A 3 -63.77 -17.50 28.14
C GLY A 3 -62.97 -17.35 26.83
N GLY A 4 -63.52 -16.92 25.70
CA GLY A 4 -64.84 -16.37 25.36
C GLY A 4 -64.68 -15.48 24.10
N GLY A 5 -65.62 -15.58 23.15
CA GLY A 5 -65.74 -14.74 21.94
C GLY A 5 -64.99 -15.31 20.73
N GLY A 6 -65.55 -15.41 19.54
CA GLY A 6 -66.85 -15.06 18.98
C GLY A 6 -66.71 -15.34 17.48
N GLY A 7 -67.49 -16.28 16.95
CA GLY A 7 -67.43 -16.72 15.55
C GLY A 7 -68.81 -17.10 15.08
N GLU A 8 -69.46 -16.18 14.37
CA GLU A 8 -70.69 -16.43 13.62
C GLU A 8 -70.33 -17.18 12.32
N ARG A 9 -70.68 -18.46 12.27
CA ARG A 9 -70.98 -19.17 11.02
C ARG A 9 -72.46 -19.55 11.09
N MET A 10 -73.27 -18.90 10.25
CA MET A 10 -74.65 -19.25 10.01
C MET A 10 -74.70 -20.23 8.83
N ASN A 11 -74.93 -21.50 9.14
CA ASN A 11 -75.59 -22.44 8.22
C ASN A 11 -77.11 -22.33 8.48
N PRO A 12 -77.95 -22.28 7.45
CA PRO A 12 -79.28 -22.89 7.51
C PRO A 12 -79.18 -24.29 6.88
N ALA A 13 -79.44 -25.35 7.64
CA ALA A 13 -80.78 -25.84 7.97
C ALA A 13 -81.32 -26.74 6.85
N ASP A 14 -80.95 -28.00 6.97
CA ASP A 14 -81.64 -29.17 6.45
C ASP A 14 -83.07 -29.17 7.05
N GLY A 15 -84.08 -29.15 6.18
CA GLY A 15 -85.49 -29.02 6.55
C GLY A 15 -86.32 -30.03 5.77
N GLY A 16 -86.76 -31.06 6.48
CA GLY A 16 -87.47 -32.22 5.94
C GLY A 16 -88.78 -31.88 5.22
N GLY A 17 -89.02 -32.59 4.12
CA GLY A 17 -90.31 -32.70 3.46
C GLY A 17 -91.00 -33.98 3.92
N ASP A 18 -91.99 -33.79 4.78
CA ASP A 18 -92.89 -34.80 5.33
C ASP A 18 -93.74 -35.45 4.22
N ALA A 19 -93.86 -36.77 4.30
CA ALA A 19 -94.69 -37.58 3.41
C ALA A 19 -96.15 -37.50 3.89
N GLY A 20 -96.95 -36.66 3.25
CA GLY A 20 -98.41 -36.60 3.47
C GLY A 20 -99.15 -37.63 2.60
N PRO A 21 -99.87 -38.59 3.20
CA PRO A 21 -100.75 -39.51 2.48
C PRO A 21 -102.18 -38.96 2.51
N ASP A 22 -102.71 -38.47 1.40
CA ASP A 22 -104.15 -38.19 1.29
C ASP A 22 -104.65 -38.41 -0.14
N GLY A 23 -104.61 -39.69 -0.54
CA GLY A 23 -105.47 -40.21 -1.60
C GLY A 23 -106.83 -40.57 -1.01
N LEU A 24 -107.67 -39.56 -0.71
CA LEU A 24 -109.04 -39.81 -0.26
C LEU A 24 -109.90 -40.17 -1.47
N VAL A 25 -110.08 -41.48 -1.65
CA VAL A 25 -111.11 -42.11 -2.48
C VAL A 25 -112.49 -41.68 -1.97
N THR A 26 -113.18 -40.82 -2.71
CA THR A 26 -114.65 -40.72 -2.65
C THR A 26 -115.19 -41.55 -3.81
N ALA A 27 -115.38 -42.85 -3.68
CA ALA A 27 -116.52 -43.50 -3.03
C ALA A 27 -117.84 -42.84 -3.45
N GLY A 28 -118.57 -43.54 -4.32
CA GLY A 28 -119.86 -43.13 -4.83
C GLY A 28 -120.85 -42.86 -3.70
N SER A 29 -121.43 -41.67 -3.72
CA SER A 29 -122.77 -41.45 -3.23
C SER A 29 -123.66 -41.46 -4.46
N GLY A 30 -124.49 -42.50 -4.59
CA GLY A 30 -125.55 -42.53 -5.57
C GLY A 30 -126.42 -41.29 -5.36
N LYS A 31 -126.22 -40.28 -6.20
CA LYS A 31 -127.18 -39.19 -6.36
C LYS A 31 -128.48 -39.88 -6.73
N ALA A 32 -129.42 -39.99 -5.79
CA ALA A 32 -130.82 -40.08 -6.13
C ALA A 32 -131.05 -38.95 -7.13
N GLU A 33 -131.30 -39.29 -8.41
CA GLU A 33 -131.41 -38.30 -9.48
C GLU A 33 -132.42 -37.24 -9.03
N SER A 34 -131.90 -36.06 -8.72
CA SER A 34 -132.72 -34.91 -8.42
C SER A 34 -133.44 -34.57 -9.71
N VAL A 35 -134.73 -34.84 -9.76
CA VAL A 35 -135.60 -34.51 -10.89
C VAL A 35 -135.42 -33.01 -11.20
N ARG A 36 -135.08 -32.69 -12.44
CA ARG A 36 -134.90 -31.31 -12.94
C ARG A 36 -136.14 -30.83 -13.68
N ALA A 37 -136.20 -29.53 -13.94
CA ALA A 37 -137.28 -28.91 -14.73
C ALA A 37 -137.46 -29.60 -16.09
N VAL A 38 -136.34 -29.90 -16.75
CA VAL A 38 -136.32 -30.53 -18.09
C VAL A 38 -136.88 -31.95 -18.06
N ASP A 39 -136.72 -32.67 -16.95
CA ASP A 39 -137.10 -34.08 -16.82
C ASP A 39 -138.64 -34.24 -16.66
N VAL A 40 -139.33 -33.18 -16.20
CA VAL A 40 -140.81 -33.13 -16.05
C VAL A 40 -141.48 -32.14 -16.99
N LEU A 41 -140.75 -31.61 -17.97
CA LEU A 41 -141.15 -30.46 -18.77
C LEU A 41 -142.49 -30.65 -19.50
N THR A 42 -142.77 -31.87 -19.98
CA THR A 42 -144.00 -32.17 -20.73
C THR A 42 -145.25 -31.95 -19.89
N VAL A 43 -145.30 -32.56 -18.70
CA VAL A 43 -146.42 -32.42 -17.76
C VAL A 43 -146.41 -31.09 -17.02
N LEU A 44 -145.24 -30.49 -16.84
CA LEU A 44 -145.12 -29.14 -16.30
C LEU A 44 -145.82 -28.17 -17.25
N ARG A 45 -145.43 -28.07 -18.53
CA ARG A 45 -146.03 -27.17 -19.54
C ARG A 45 -147.54 -27.30 -19.71
N GLU A 46 -148.09 -28.49 -19.50
CA GLU A 46 -149.53 -28.74 -19.53
C GLU A 46 -150.31 -28.10 -18.35
N LYS A 47 -149.61 -27.42 -17.43
CA LYS A 47 -150.13 -26.79 -16.20
C LYS A 47 -150.98 -27.78 -15.39
N VAL A 48 -150.52 -29.03 -15.31
CA VAL A 48 -151.19 -30.11 -14.57
C VAL A 48 -151.27 -29.79 -13.08
N ALA A 49 -150.16 -29.30 -12.53
CA ALA A 49 -150.04 -28.75 -11.21
C ALA A 49 -148.98 -27.64 -11.24
N PHE A 50 -149.09 -26.68 -10.34
CA PHE A 50 -148.08 -25.63 -10.24
C PHE A 50 -147.96 -25.09 -8.82
N VAL A 51 -146.77 -24.59 -8.50
CA VAL A 51 -146.49 -23.80 -7.30
C VAL A 51 -146.32 -22.37 -7.75
N SER A 52 -147.23 -21.49 -7.34
CA SER A 52 -147.26 -20.10 -7.79
C SER A 52 -146.34 -19.17 -7.02
N GLY A 53 -145.65 -19.68 -6.00
CA GLY A 53 -144.98 -18.85 -4.99
C GLY A 53 -145.93 -18.34 -3.90
N GLY A 54 -147.24 -18.56 -4.04
CA GLY A 54 -148.23 -18.24 -3.02
C GLY A 54 -148.02 -19.01 -1.72
N ARG A 55 -148.40 -18.38 -0.60
CA ARG A 55 -148.29 -18.91 0.75
C ARG A 55 -149.64 -18.92 1.47
N ASP A 56 -149.92 -19.97 2.23
CA ASP A 56 -151.05 -19.98 3.15
C ASP A 56 -150.80 -19.04 4.36
N LYS A 57 -151.77 -18.90 5.25
CA LYS A 57 -151.65 -18.05 6.46
C LYS A 57 -150.52 -18.47 7.41
N ARG A 58 -149.99 -19.70 7.29
CA ARG A 58 -148.88 -20.24 8.09
C ARG A 58 -147.52 -19.95 7.43
N GLY A 59 -147.53 -19.40 6.22
CA GLY A 59 -146.37 -19.26 5.35
C GLY A 59 -146.03 -20.55 4.60
N GLY A 60 -146.90 -21.56 4.63
CA GLY A 60 -146.73 -22.83 3.92
C GLY A 60 -146.97 -22.65 2.42
N PRO A 61 -146.22 -23.36 1.56
CA PRO A 61 -146.33 -23.21 0.11
C PRO A 61 -147.67 -23.76 -0.41
N ILE A 62 -148.19 -23.13 -1.46
CA ILE A 62 -149.44 -23.54 -2.08
C ILE A 62 -149.13 -24.30 -3.37
N LEU A 63 -149.57 -25.55 -3.42
CA LEU A 63 -149.58 -26.35 -4.65
C LEU A 63 -151.00 -26.35 -5.21
N THR A 64 -151.15 -25.93 -6.46
CA THR A 64 -152.46 -25.83 -7.10
C THR A 64 -152.58 -26.83 -8.24
N PHE A 65 -153.64 -27.63 -8.21
CA PHE A 65 -154.17 -28.38 -9.33
C PHE A 65 -155.37 -27.61 -9.88
N PRO A 66 -155.24 -26.93 -11.04
CA PRO A 66 -156.31 -26.08 -11.58
C PRO A 66 -157.47 -26.90 -12.14
N ALA A 67 -158.61 -26.23 -12.38
CA ALA A 67 -159.78 -26.82 -13.02
C ALA A 67 -159.43 -27.33 -14.42
N ARG A 68 -159.66 -28.62 -14.69
CA ARG A 68 -159.38 -29.24 -15.98
C ARG A 68 -160.44 -30.29 -16.32
N THR A 69 -160.90 -30.33 -17.56
CA THR A 69 -161.88 -31.34 -18.01
C THR A 69 -161.25 -32.70 -18.38
N ASN A 70 -159.92 -32.82 -18.34
CA ASN A 70 -159.15 -33.94 -18.92
C ASN A 70 -158.14 -34.58 -17.95
N HIS A 71 -158.38 -34.56 -16.64
CA HIS A 71 -157.45 -35.14 -15.65
C HIS A 71 -157.08 -36.62 -15.93
N ASP A 72 -157.97 -37.40 -16.56
CA ASP A 72 -157.77 -38.83 -16.84
C ASP A 72 -156.65 -39.12 -17.87
N ARG A 73 -156.15 -38.11 -18.60
CA ARG A 73 -155.11 -38.27 -19.65
C ARG A 73 -153.67 -38.30 -19.12
N ILE A 74 -153.45 -37.97 -17.85
CA ILE A 74 -152.11 -37.87 -17.27
C ILE A 74 -151.72 -39.25 -16.68
N LYS A 75 -150.54 -39.76 -17.04
CA LYS A 75 -150.01 -40.98 -16.44
C LYS A 75 -149.65 -40.75 -14.97
N GLN A 76 -149.90 -41.75 -14.12
CA GLN A 76 -149.66 -41.65 -12.68
C GLN A 76 -148.17 -41.40 -12.34
N GLU A 77 -147.24 -41.97 -13.11
CA GLU A 77 -145.79 -41.74 -12.94
C GLU A 77 -145.36 -40.31 -13.27
N ASP A 78 -145.88 -39.73 -14.36
CA ASP A 78 -145.56 -38.36 -14.75
C ASP A 78 -146.14 -37.36 -13.74
N LEU A 79 -147.34 -37.65 -13.23
CA LEU A 79 -147.93 -36.90 -12.13
C LEU A 79 -147.06 -36.98 -10.87
N GLY A 80 -146.55 -38.17 -10.53
CA GLY A 80 -145.65 -38.37 -9.38
C GLY A 80 -144.33 -37.61 -9.52
N ARG A 81 -143.69 -37.67 -10.69
CA ARG A 81 -142.44 -36.93 -10.97
C ARG A 81 -142.65 -35.42 -10.94
N LEU A 82 -143.71 -34.92 -11.56
CA LEU A 82 -144.07 -33.49 -11.53
C LEU A 82 -144.23 -33.00 -10.09
N VAL A 83 -144.97 -33.77 -9.31
CA VAL A 83 -145.26 -33.43 -7.92
C VAL A 83 -143.99 -33.50 -7.04
N THR A 84 -143.10 -34.47 -7.29
CA THR A 84 -141.79 -34.57 -6.64
C THR A 84 -140.95 -33.34 -6.96
N TYR A 85 -140.87 -32.95 -8.24
CA TYR A 85 -140.15 -31.77 -8.69
C TYR A 85 -140.71 -30.48 -8.08
N LEU A 86 -142.03 -30.26 -8.18
CA LEU A 86 -142.68 -29.05 -7.65
C LEU A 86 -142.51 -28.92 -6.13
N SER A 87 -142.35 -30.04 -5.42
CA SER A 87 -142.08 -30.02 -3.98
C SER A 87 -140.67 -29.57 -3.62
N THR A 88 -139.70 -29.57 -4.55
CA THR A 88 -138.32 -29.09 -4.32
C THR A 88 -138.13 -27.61 -4.66
N ILE A 89 -139.14 -26.98 -5.27
CA ILE A 89 -139.09 -25.58 -5.67
C ILE A 89 -139.00 -24.63 -4.47
N PRO A 90 -139.87 -24.75 -3.45
CA PRO A 90 -139.75 -23.86 -2.31
C PRO A 90 -138.44 -24.12 -1.57
N SER A 91 -137.88 -23.05 -0.99
CA SER A 91 -136.75 -23.18 -0.09
C SER A 91 -137.06 -24.15 1.05
N GLU A 92 -136.02 -24.77 1.59
CA GLU A 92 -136.15 -25.81 2.62
C GLU A 92 -136.97 -25.32 3.82
N ASP A 93 -136.72 -24.08 4.25
CA ASP A 93 -137.43 -23.40 5.35
C ASP A 93 -138.92 -23.20 5.08
N VAL A 94 -139.31 -22.99 3.82
CA VAL A 94 -140.70 -22.81 3.41
C VAL A 94 -141.41 -24.16 3.35
N ARG A 95 -140.80 -25.15 2.70
CA ARG A 95 -141.34 -26.51 2.58
C ARG A 95 -141.60 -27.16 3.94
N ALA A 96 -140.76 -26.90 4.94
CA ALA A 96 -140.91 -27.44 6.30
C ALA A 96 -142.26 -27.10 6.96
N ARG A 97 -142.93 -26.03 6.51
CA ARG A 97 -144.25 -25.60 7.02
C ARG A 97 -145.40 -26.47 6.48
N GLY A 98 -145.16 -27.34 5.51
CA GLY A 98 -146.17 -28.20 4.90
C GLY A 98 -147.06 -27.46 3.90
N PHE A 99 -147.39 -28.14 2.81
CA PHE A 99 -148.11 -27.60 1.67
C PHE A 99 -149.60 -27.51 1.95
N THR A 100 -150.21 -26.40 1.53
CA THR A 100 -151.64 -26.34 1.31
C THR A 100 -151.90 -26.69 -0.16
N VAL A 101 -152.60 -27.80 -0.40
CA VAL A 101 -152.86 -28.28 -1.76
C VAL A 101 -154.27 -27.87 -2.17
N VAL A 102 -154.38 -27.03 -3.19
CA VAL A 102 -155.68 -26.64 -3.74
C VAL A 102 -155.97 -27.52 -4.96
N VAL A 103 -157.07 -28.26 -4.92
CA VAL A 103 -157.54 -29.06 -6.05
C VAL A 103 -158.86 -28.50 -6.53
N ASP A 104 -158.83 -27.82 -7.66
CA ASP A 104 -160.02 -27.22 -8.24
C ASP A 104 -160.81 -28.24 -9.05
N MET A 105 -161.99 -28.63 -8.53
CA MET A 105 -162.82 -29.65 -9.17
C MET A 105 -163.90 -29.07 -10.08
N ARG A 106 -163.93 -27.75 -10.32
CA ARG A 106 -164.91 -27.14 -11.23
C ARG A 106 -164.72 -27.70 -12.64
N GLY A 107 -165.81 -28.16 -13.25
CA GLY A 107 -165.78 -28.83 -14.56
C GLY A 107 -165.30 -30.30 -14.55
N SER A 108 -164.99 -30.85 -13.38
CA SER A 108 -164.44 -32.22 -13.22
C SER A 108 -165.42 -33.17 -12.51
N LYS A 109 -165.26 -34.48 -12.74
CA LYS A 109 -165.97 -35.54 -12.00
C LYS A 109 -165.10 -36.04 -10.83
N TRP A 110 -165.73 -36.49 -9.74
CA TRP A 110 -165.04 -37.00 -8.55
C TRP A 110 -164.02 -38.12 -8.87
N ASP A 111 -164.36 -39.03 -9.79
CA ASP A 111 -163.47 -40.14 -10.17
C ASP A 111 -162.16 -39.68 -10.83
N SER A 112 -162.16 -38.50 -11.47
CA SER A 112 -160.99 -37.90 -12.10
C SER A 112 -160.03 -37.24 -11.10
N VAL A 113 -160.48 -36.94 -9.88
CA VAL A 113 -159.66 -36.31 -8.82
C VAL A 113 -159.04 -37.34 -7.87
N LYS A 114 -159.65 -38.54 -7.74
CA LYS A 114 -159.10 -39.64 -6.92
C LYS A 114 -157.62 -39.98 -7.26
N PRO A 115 -157.20 -40.05 -8.54
CA PRO A 115 -155.79 -40.30 -8.87
C PRO A 115 -154.86 -39.20 -8.35
N VAL A 116 -155.28 -37.93 -8.42
CA VAL A 116 -154.49 -36.79 -7.92
C VAL A 116 -154.26 -36.91 -6.41
N LEU A 117 -155.32 -37.19 -5.64
CA LEU A 117 -155.20 -37.37 -4.19
C LEU A 117 -154.36 -38.61 -3.82
N ARG A 118 -154.46 -39.68 -4.60
CA ARG A 118 -153.63 -40.88 -4.43
C ARG A 118 -152.15 -40.56 -4.69
N THR A 119 -151.82 -39.88 -5.78
CA THR A 119 -150.43 -39.48 -6.08
C THR A 119 -149.86 -38.52 -5.04
N LEU A 120 -150.68 -37.62 -4.49
CA LEU A 120 -150.26 -36.76 -3.38
C LEU A 120 -149.93 -37.56 -2.11
N GLN A 121 -150.60 -38.69 -1.87
CA GLN A 121 -150.30 -39.55 -0.72
C GLN A 121 -149.07 -40.44 -0.95
N GLU A 122 -148.88 -40.94 -2.18
CA GLU A 122 -147.85 -41.92 -2.52
C GLU A 122 -146.52 -41.29 -2.96
N SER A 123 -146.55 -40.14 -3.63
CA SER A 123 -145.39 -39.56 -4.34
C SER A 123 -145.04 -38.11 -3.95
N PHE A 124 -145.81 -37.48 -3.05
CA PHE A 124 -145.45 -36.15 -2.54
C PHE A 124 -144.31 -36.28 -1.51
N SER A 125 -143.10 -35.85 -1.86
CA SER A 125 -141.92 -35.99 -0.99
C SER A 125 -141.86 -34.96 0.15
N SER A 126 -142.85 -34.06 0.22
CA SER A 126 -142.97 -33.02 1.26
C SER A 126 -144.20 -33.25 2.15
N ASN A 127 -144.37 -32.49 3.23
CA ASN A 127 -145.55 -32.62 4.09
C ASN A 127 -146.76 -31.90 3.47
N ILE A 128 -147.98 -32.47 3.53
CA ILE A 128 -149.24 -31.81 3.13
C ILE A 128 -149.99 -31.45 4.40
N HIS A 129 -150.20 -30.15 4.63
CA HIS A 129 -150.96 -29.67 5.77
C HIS A 129 -152.46 -29.90 5.60
N THR A 130 -153.00 -29.48 4.46
CA THR A 130 -154.41 -29.65 4.13
C THR A 130 -154.60 -29.66 2.62
N ALA A 131 -155.59 -30.41 2.13
CA ALA A 131 -156.02 -30.36 0.76
C ALA A 131 -157.43 -29.75 0.65
N LEU A 132 -157.54 -28.64 -0.09
CA LEU A 132 -158.75 -27.87 -0.28
C LEU A 132 -159.35 -28.21 -1.63
N LEU A 133 -160.52 -28.84 -1.63
CA LEU A 133 -161.22 -29.29 -2.84
C LEU A 133 -162.35 -28.33 -3.20
N ILE A 134 -162.26 -27.69 -4.36
CA ILE A 134 -163.25 -26.69 -4.80
C ILE A 134 -164.47 -27.36 -5.41
N LYS A 135 -165.68 -27.03 -4.92
CA LYS A 135 -166.95 -27.62 -5.36
C LYS A 135 -167.35 -27.23 -6.80
N PRO A 136 -168.00 -28.13 -7.60
CA PRO A 136 -168.57 -27.79 -8.92
C PRO A 136 -169.88 -26.96 -8.85
N ASP A 137 -170.13 -26.08 -9.83
CA ASP A 137 -171.17 -25.02 -9.78
C ASP A 137 -172.66 -25.49 -9.85
N THR A 138 -173.00 -26.74 -10.19
CA THR A 138 -174.39 -27.20 -10.46
C THR A 138 -175.00 -28.15 -9.41
N PHE A 139 -174.61 -28.04 -8.14
CA PHE A 139 -174.82 -29.08 -7.12
C PHE A 139 -176.11 -28.95 -6.26
N TRP A 140 -177.33 -29.04 -6.86
CA TRP A 140 -178.61 -29.10 -6.10
C TRP A 140 -179.66 -30.13 -6.58
N GLN A 141 -179.26 -31.36 -6.93
CA GLN A 141 -180.15 -32.53 -6.91
C GLN A 141 -179.56 -33.63 -6.01
N LYS A 142 -180.38 -34.18 -5.11
CA LYS A 142 -180.05 -35.18 -4.09
C LYS A 142 -179.16 -36.32 -4.62
N HIS A 143 -177.87 -36.29 -4.30
CA HIS A 143 -177.05 -37.45 -3.90
C HIS A 143 -175.85 -36.95 -3.07
N LYS A 144 -175.74 -37.39 -1.81
CA LYS A 144 -174.57 -37.16 -0.95
C LYS A 144 -173.32 -37.70 -1.66
N THR A 145 -172.39 -36.83 -2.02
CA THR A 145 -170.99 -37.22 -2.25
C THR A 145 -170.43 -37.72 -0.92
N ASN A 146 -170.55 -39.03 -0.68
CA ASN A 146 -169.94 -39.69 0.46
C ASN A 146 -168.43 -39.65 0.29
N LEU A 147 -167.79 -38.64 0.88
CA LEU A 147 -166.36 -38.62 1.20
C LEU A 147 -166.01 -39.66 2.30
N GLY A 148 -166.88 -40.65 2.54
CA GLY A 148 -166.82 -41.58 3.66
C GLY A 148 -166.11 -42.92 3.35
N SER A 149 -165.35 -43.03 2.25
CA SER A 149 -164.68 -44.30 1.91
C SER A 149 -163.25 -44.18 1.40
N ALA A 150 -162.59 -43.01 1.48
CA ALA A 150 -161.16 -42.88 1.23
C ALA A 150 -160.45 -42.33 2.48
N LYS A 151 -159.59 -43.14 3.13
CA LYS A 151 -158.75 -42.76 4.27
C LYS A 151 -157.49 -42.07 3.71
N LEU A 152 -157.53 -40.74 3.59
CA LEU A 152 -156.37 -39.95 3.16
C LEU A 152 -155.48 -39.61 4.38
N SER A 153 -154.16 -39.56 4.19
CA SER A 153 -153.19 -39.24 5.27
C SER A 153 -153.19 -37.77 5.68
N PHE A 154 -153.80 -36.90 4.89
CA PHE A 154 -153.92 -35.46 5.12
C PHE A 154 -155.39 -35.03 5.18
N GLU A 155 -155.63 -33.92 5.87
CA GLU A 155 -156.98 -33.35 6.04
C GLU A 155 -157.53 -32.86 4.69
N THR A 156 -158.81 -33.18 4.40
CA THR A 156 -159.48 -32.73 3.17
C THR A 156 -160.72 -31.91 3.49
N SER A 157 -160.86 -30.75 2.86
CA SER A 157 -161.99 -29.84 3.07
C SER A 157 -162.63 -29.43 1.75
N LEU A 158 -163.96 -29.51 1.68
CA LEU A 158 -164.77 -29.13 0.51
C LEU A 158 -165.19 -27.66 0.61
N VAL A 159 -164.61 -26.82 -0.25
CA VAL A 159 -164.73 -25.35 -0.18
C VAL A 159 -165.34 -24.82 -1.49
N SER A 160 -166.03 -23.67 -1.46
CA SER A 160 -166.35 -22.93 -2.69
C SER A 160 -165.18 -22.00 -3.06
N VAL A 161 -165.15 -21.49 -4.29
CA VAL A 161 -164.13 -20.49 -4.72
C VAL A 161 -164.16 -19.27 -3.79
N GLU A 162 -165.35 -18.73 -3.50
CA GLU A 162 -165.52 -17.63 -2.54
C GLU A 162 -165.07 -18.00 -1.12
N GLY A 163 -165.28 -19.25 -0.70
CA GLY A 163 -164.85 -19.75 0.60
C GLY A 163 -163.33 -19.88 0.74
N LEU A 164 -162.61 -20.03 -0.37
CA LEU A 164 -161.14 -20.17 -0.39
C LEU A 164 -160.45 -18.92 0.16
N SER A 165 -161.01 -17.73 -0.14
CA SER A 165 -160.53 -16.42 0.38
C SER A 165 -160.51 -16.31 1.91
N ARG A 166 -161.28 -17.15 2.62
CA ARG A 166 -161.26 -17.18 4.09
C ARG A 166 -160.10 -18.00 4.64
N LEU A 167 -159.58 -18.95 3.87
CA LEU A 167 -158.53 -19.89 4.29
C LEU A 167 -157.14 -19.42 3.84
N VAL A 168 -157.05 -18.87 2.63
CA VAL A 168 -155.83 -18.29 2.07
C VAL A 168 -156.11 -16.84 1.69
N ASP A 169 -155.16 -15.96 1.97
CA ASP A 169 -155.26 -14.56 1.56
C ASP A 169 -155.42 -14.46 0.03
N PRO A 170 -156.40 -13.72 -0.50
CA PRO A 170 -156.55 -13.50 -1.94
C PRO A 170 -155.25 -13.07 -2.63
N SER A 171 -154.36 -12.33 -1.96
CA SER A 171 -153.07 -11.91 -2.53
C SER A 171 -152.07 -13.07 -2.79
N GLN A 172 -152.36 -14.26 -2.27
CA GLN A 172 -151.53 -15.46 -2.35
C GLN A 172 -152.14 -16.54 -3.26
N LEU A 173 -153.32 -16.29 -3.82
CA LEU A 173 -154.02 -17.16 -4.74
C LEU A 173 -154.02 -16.57 -6.15
N THR A 174 -154.00 -17.41 -7.17
CA THR A 174 -154.09 -16.95 -8.57
C THR A 174 -155.51 -16.43 -8.88
N SER A 175 -155.63 -15.61 -9.93
CA SER A 175 -156.91 -15.06 -10.40
C SER A 175 -157.97 -16.12 -10.70
N ASP A 176 -157.54 -17.27 -11.25
CA ASP A 176 -158.37 -18.46 -11.50
C ASP A 176 -159.15 -18.91 -10.24
N LEU A 177 -158.56 -18.68 -9.06
CA LEU A 177 -159.09 -19.06 -7.74
C LEU A 177 -159.70 -17.88 -6.97
N GLY A 178 -159.94 -16.75 -7.64
CA GLY A 178 -160.50 -15.54 -7.03
C GLY A 178 -159.48 -14.68 -6.28
N GLY A 179 -158.18 -14.89 -6.52
CA GLY A 179 -157.10 -14.12 -5.91
C GLY A 179 -156.49 -13.05 -6.84
N SER A 180 -155.45 -12.39 -6.35
CA SER A 180 -154.72 -11.33 -7.07
C SER A 180 -153.22 -11.64 -7.26
N LEU A 181 -152.76 -12.86 -6.97
CA LEU A 181 -151.39 -13.28 -7.23
C LEU A 181 -151.17 -13.45 -8.74
N GLU A 182 -150.29 -12.65 -9.32
CA GLU A 182 -149.89 -12.79 -10.71
C GLU A 182 -149.05 -14.06 -10.90
N TYR A 183 -149.51 -14.97 -11.77
CA TYR A 183 -148.82 -16.22 -12.08
C TYR A 183 -148.91 -16.55 -13.57
N ASP A 184 -147.80 -16.38 -14.27
CA ASP A 184 -147.55 -16.91 -15.61
C ASP A 184 -146.78 -18.23 -15.52
N HIS A 185 -147.41 -19.30 -15.99
CA HIS A 185 -146.86 -20.64 -15.92
C HIS A 185 -145.72 -20.89 -16.92
N VAL A 186 -145.81 -20.27 -18.11
CA VAL A 186 -144.83 -20.45 -19.18
C VAL A 186 -143.53 -19.77 -18.77
N GLU A 187 -143.62 -18.52 -18.32
CA GLU A 187 -142.47 -17.75 -17.87
C GLU A 187 -141.78 -18.39 -16.67
N TRP A 188 -142.56 -18.86 -15.68
CA TRP A 188 -142.01 -19.57 -14.51
C TRP A 188 -141.20 -20.81 -14.93
N THR A 189 -141.72 -21.57 -15.88
CA THR A 189 -141.07 -22.77 -16.40
C THR A 189 -139.77 -22.44 -17.13
N GLU A 190 -139.77 -21.41 -17.98
CA GLU A 190 -138.57 -20.96 -18.69
C GLU A 190 -137.49 -20.42 -17.75
N LEU A 191 -137.87 -19.61 -16.76
CA LEU A 191 -136.96 -19.10 -15.73
C LEU A 191 -136.28 -20.24 -14.98
N ARG A 192 -137.03 -21.31 -14.71
CA ARG A 192 -136.51 -22.43 -13.95
C ARG A 192 -135.57 -23.32 -14.75
N LEU A 193 -135.89 -23.57 -16.02
CA LEU A 193 -134.97 -24.22 -16.95
C LEU A 193 -133.65 -23.44 -17.08
N GLY A 194 -133.74 -22.13 -17.32
CA GLY A 194 -132.55 -21.29 -17.49
C GLY A 194 -131.68 -21.21 -16.22
N LEU A 195 -132.30 -21.13 -15.03
CA LEU A 195 -131.57 -21.14 -13.76
C LEU A 195 -130.77 -22.43 -13.55
N GLU A 196 -131.38 -23.59 -13.83
CA GLU A 196 -130.74 -24.90 -13.64
C GLU A 196 -129.62 -25.12 -14.68
N GLU A 197 -129.82 -24.68 -15.93
CA GLU A 197 -128.80 -24.72 -16.99
C GLU A 197 -127.58 -23.84 -16.66
N PHE A 198 -127.81 -22.56 -16.35
CA PHE A 198 -126.76 -21.62 -15.94
C PHE A 198 -125.96 -22.14 -14.74
N SER A 199 -126.65 -22.62 -13.69
CA SER A 199 -125.98 -23.06 -12.45
C SER A 199 -125.07 -24.28 -12.70
N GLY A 200 -125.50 -25.20 -13.57
CA GLY A 200 -124.68 -26.33 -14.00
C GLY A 200 -123.45 -25.89 -14.78
N ALA A 201 -123.65 -25.04 -15.79
CA ALA A 201 -122.56 -24.54 -16.64
C ALA A 201 -121.54 -23.70 -15.87
N ALA A 202 -121.99 -22.83 -14.96
CA ALA A 202 -121.13 -22.01 -14.09
C ALA A 202 -120.25 -22.86 -13.16
N THR A 203 -120.81 -23.90 -12.56
CA THR A 203 -120.06 -24.80 -11.67
C THR A 203 -119.01 -25.61 -12.43
N GLN A 204 -119.34 -26.07 -13.64
CA GLN A 204 -118.40 -26.79 -14.50
C GLN A 204 -117.25 -25.89 -14.95
N LEU A 205 -117.53 -24.64 -15.34
CA LEU A 205 -116.49 -23.71 -15.77
C LEU A 205 -115.54 -23.34 -14.62
N LEU A 206 -116.06 -23.16 -13.39
CA LEU A 206 -115.22 -22.95 -12.20
C LEU A 206 -114.20 -24.08 -12.01
N ALA A 207 -114.65 -25.34 -12.09
CA ALA A 207 -113.75 -26.49 -11.96
C ALA A 207 -112.69 -26.55 -13.08
N GLN A 208 -113.01 -26.08 -14.28
CA GLN A 208 -112.04 -25.96 -15.37
C GLN A 208 -110.99 -24.87 -15.11
N LEU A 209 -111.41 -23.71 -14.59
CA LEU A 209 -110.49 -22.62 -14.23
C LEU A 209 -109.52 -23.06 -13.12
N ASP A 210 -109.99 -23.77 -12.10
CA ASP A 210 -109.15 -24.31 -11.01
C ASP A 210 -108.10 -25.32 -11.54
N GLN A 211 -108.46 -26.15 -12.53
CA GLN A 211 -107.52 -27.07 -13.17
C GLN A 211 -106.43 -26.35 -13.96
N LEU A 212 -106.77 -25.27 -14.66
CA LEU A 212 -105.79 -24.46 -15.37
C LEU A 212 -104.83 -23.78 -14.39
N GLU A 213 -105.32 -23.32 -13.23
CA GLU A 213 -104.49 -22.75 -12.17
C GLU A 213 -103.51 -23.79 -11.59
N ALA A 214 -103.98 -25.01 -11.31
CA ALA A 214 -103.12 -26.09 -10.84
C ALA A 214 -102.04 -26.48 -11.87
N GLY A 215 -102.37 -26.43 -13.16
CA GLY A 215 -101.41 -26.64 -14.25
C GLY A 215 -100.35 -25.53 -14.33
N LEU A 216 -100.77 -24.27 -14.18
CA LEU A 216 -99.89 -23.10 -14.17
C LEU A 216 -98.82 -23.18 -13.07
N ASN A 217 -99.21 -23.63 -11.88
CA ASN A 217 -98.31 -23.76 -10.74
C ASN A 217 -97.32 -24.93 -10.84
N ARG A 218 -97.49 -25.82 -11.84
CA ARG A 218 -96.62 -26.99 -12.07
C ARG A 218 -95.59 -26.78 -13.19
N VAL A 219 -95.56 -25.60 -13.83
CA VAL A 219 -94.60 -25.32 -14.91
C VAL A 219 -93.17 -25.32 -14.34
N PRO A 220 -92.28 -26.22 -14.81
CA PRO A 220 -90.91 -26.34 -14.31
C PRO A 220 -90.06 -25.12 -14.68
N GLU A 221 -88.91 -24.98 -14.02
CA GLU A 221 -87.91 -23.97 -14.39
C GLU A 221 -87.13 -24.42 -15.64
N PRO A 222 -86.87 -23.51 -16.61
CA PRO A 222 -86.14 -23.86 -17.83
C PRO A 222 -84.65 -24.09 -17.57
N GLN A 223 -84.07 -25.08 -18.24
CA GLN A 223 -82.64 -25.41 -18.13
C GLN A 223 -81.76 -24.64 -19.11
N ASP A 224 -82.32 -24.21 -20.24
CA ASP A 224 -81.61 -23.47 -21.28
C ASP A 224 -82.52 -22.47 -22.02
N VAL A 225 -81.93 -21.75 -22.97
CA VAL A 225 -82.61 -20.74 -23.80
C VAL A 225 -83.76 -21.35 -24.62
N ASP A 226 -83.58 -22.56 -25.16
CA ASP A 226 -84.55 -23.19 -26.07
C ASP A 226 -85.76 -23.69 -25.28
N GLU A 227 -85.53 -24.30 -24.12
CA GLU A 227 -86.58 -24.72 -23.19
C GLU A 227 -87.33 -23.51 -22.62
N ALA A 228 -86.63 -22.43 -22.24
CA ALA A 228 -87.24 -21.19 -21.78
C ALA A 228 -88.18 -20.60 -22.84
N ARG A 229 -87.74 -20.53 -24.11
CA ARG A 229 -88.58 -20.04 -25.23
C ARG A 229 -89.81 -20.91 -25.44
N LYS A 230 -89.63 -22.24 -25.42
CA LYS A 230 -90.72 -23.20 -25.60
C LYS A 230 -91.77 -23.07 -24.50
N LEU A 231 -91.35 -23.04 -23.23
CA LEU A 231 -92.24 -22.87 -22.09
C LEU A 231 -93.00 -21.53 -22.17
N LEU A 232 -92.34 -20.45 -22.62
CA LEU A 232 -92.98 -19.14 -22.79
C LEU A 232 -94.03 -19.13 -23.92
N GLU A 233 -93.79 -19.87 -25.01
CA GLU A 233 -94.77 -20.05 -26.08
C GLU A 233 -95.98 -20.85 -25.62
N GLU A 234 -95.76 -21.96 -24.90
CA GLU A 234 -96.82 -22.77 -24.27
C GLU A 234 -97.62 -21.95 -23.25
N HIS A 235 -96.94 -21.13 -22.44
CA HIS A 235 -97.56 -20.21 -21.48
C HIS A 235 -98.40 -19.14 -22.17
N ASN A 236 -97.94 -18.56 -23.28
CA ASN A 236 -98.73 -17.61 -24.07
C ASN A 236 -99.96 -18.26 -24.70
N ARG A 237 -99.89 -19.54 -25.11
CA ARG A 237 -101.07 -20.29 -25.57
C ARG A 237 -102.10 -20.46 -24.45
N LEU A 238 -101.65 -20.74 -23.23
CA LEU A 238 -102.53 -20.86 -22.06
C LEU A 238 -103.33 -19.57 -21.81
N ARG A 239 -102.73 -18.39 -22.03
CA ARG A 239 -103.44 -17.10 -21.96
C ARG A 239 -104.66 -17.03 -22.87
N ASN A 240 -104.52 -17.54 -24.09
CA ASN A 240 -105.62 -17.55 -25.06
C ASN A 240 -106.75 -18.45 -24.57
N THR A 241 -106.44 -19.62 -24.03
CA THR A 241 -107.41 -20.54 -23.42
C THR A 241 -108.16 -19.91 -22.25
N ILE A 242 -107.46 -19.19 -21.37
CA ILE A 242 -108.09 -18.45 -20.24
C ILE A 242 -108.99 -17.31 -20.74
N SER A 243 -108.55 -16.63 -21.81
CA SER A 243 -109.27 -15.49 -22.37
C SER A 243 -110.54 -15.89 -23.12
N THR A 244 -110.53 -17.03 -23.82
CA THR A 244 -111.67 -17.54 -24.60
C THR A 244 -112.66 -18.37 -23.78
N ALA A 245 -112.36 -18.64 -22.51
CA ALA A 245 -113.28 -19.30 -21.60
C ALA A 245 -114.64 -18.55 -21.55
N PRO A 246 -115.80 -19.25 -21.58
CA PRO A 246 -117.12 -18.64 -21.73
C PRO A 246 -117.65 -17.95 -20.46
N VAL A 247 -116.76 -17.33 -19.67
CA VAL A 247 -117.09 -16.60 -18.44
C VAL A 247 -118.03 -15.43 -18.77
N ASP A 248 -117.73 -14.64 -19.80
CA ASP A 248 -118.56 -13.48 -20.18
C ASP A 248 -119.92 -13.90 -20.74
N ALA A 249 -120.01 -15.07 -21.37
CA ALA A 249 -121.27 -15.61 -21.87
C ALA A 249 -122.17 -16.02 -20.71
N LEU A 250 -121.63 -16.77 -19.74
CA LEU A 250 -122.33 -17.15 -18.51
C LEU A 250 -122.65 -15.93 -17.64
N ASP A 251 -121.80 -14.92 -17.62
CA ASP A 251 -122.07 -13.67 -16.91
C ASP A 251 -123.31 -12.94 -17.45
N ARG A 252 -123.43 -12.84 -18.78
CA ARG A 252 -124.63 -12.29 -19.42
C ARG A 252 -125.87 -13.14 -19.15
N GLU A 253 -125.74 -14.46 -19.23
CA GLU A 253 -126.84 -15.39 -18.97
C GLU A 253 -127.33 -15.30 -17.52
N GLY A 254 -126.42 -15.35 -16.55
CA GLY A 254 -126.73 -15.23 -15.12
C GLY A 254 -127.30 -13.87 -14.76
N ARG A 255 -126.81 -12.77 -15.34
CA ARG A 255 -127.39 -11.43 -15.15
C ARG A 255 -128.78 -11.31 -15.78
N SER A 256 -128.98 -11.87 -16.96
CA SER A 256 -130.29 -11.92 -17.61
C SER A 256 -131.30 -12.69 -16.76
N LEU A 257 -130.90 -13.83 -16.20
CA LEU A 257 -131.72 -14.60 -15.26
C LEU A 257 -132.06 -13.79 -14.00
N LEU A 258 -131.07 -13.12 -13.40
CA LEU A 258 -131.29 -12.24 -12.25
C LEU A 258 -132.23 -11.07 -12.56
N GLN A 259 -132.13 -10.49 -13.76
CA GLN A 259 -133.00 -9.41 -14.20
C GLN A 259 -134.43 -9.91 -14.39
N ARG A 260 -134.63 -11.03 -15.10
CA ARG A 260 -135.96 -11.64 -15.28
C ARG A 260 -136.60 -12.07 -13.96
N MET A 261 -135.81 -12.48 -12.96
CA MET A 261 -136.33 -12.80 -11.63
C MET A 261 -136.76 -11.56 -10.83
N ARG A 262 -136.24 -10.36 -11.16
CA ARG A 262 -136.51 -9.09 -10.45
C ARG A 262 -137.52 -8.19 -11.16
N LEU A 263 -137.61 -8.29 -12.48
CA LEU A 263 -138.43 -7.44 -13.36
C LEU A 263 -139.09 -8.34 -14.41
N GLY A 264 -140.41 -8.32 -14.49
CA GLY A 264 -141.18 -9.06 -15.51
C GLY A 264 -140.84 -8.69 -16.95
N PRO A 265 -141.33 -9.43 -17.98
CA PRO A 265 -140.91 -9.24 -19.35
C PRO A 265 -141.37 -7.86 -19.85
N SER A 266 -140.40 -6.98 -20.04
CA SER A 266 -140.57 -5.67 -20.64
C SER A 266 -140.84 -5.81 -22.14
N HIS A 267 -142.11 -5.84 -22.53
CA HIS A 267 -142.51 -5.55 -23.90
C HIS A 267 -142.61 -4.03 -24.10
N GLY A 268 -141.59 -3.48 -24.80
CA GLY A 268 -141.73 -2.38 -25.75
C GLY A 268 -142.20 -0.99 -25.28
N GLU A 269 -141.21 -0.10 -25.15
CA GLU A 269 -141.24 1.36 -25.45
C GLU A 269 -142.08 2.33 -24.60
N GLY A 270 -141.39 3.31 -23.99
CA GLY A 270 -141.96 4.61 -23.61
C GLY A 270 -141.62 5.10 -22.20
N SER A 271 -140.51 5.83 -22.09
CA SER A 271 -140.20 6.90 -21.11
C SER A 271 -141.22 7.24 -20.00
N ASN A 272 -140.82 7.21 -18.73
CA ASN A 272 -140.44 8.39 -17.94
C ASN A 272 -140.06 8.02 -16.49
N GLU A 273 -139.18 8.83 -15.90
CA GLU A 273 -138.67 8.72 -14.53
C GLU A 273 -139.75 8.87 -13.45
N GLY A 274 -139.50 8.23 -12.31
CA GLY A 274 -139.96 8.72 -11.00
C GLY A 274 -140.86 7.78 -10.20
N GLY A 275 -140.38 7.39 -9.02
CA GLY A 275 -141.25 7.01 -7.89
C GLY A 275 -141.06 5.58 -7.41
N GLY A 276 -140.64 5.43 -6.16
CA GLY A 276 -140.38 4.15 -5.54
C GLY A 276 -141.60 3.37 -5.13
N SER A 277 -141.30 2.20 -4.55
CA SER A 277 -142.18 1.29 -3.82
C SER A 277 -142.99 0.31 -4.69
N GLY A 278 -142.62 -0.97 -4.58
CA GLY A 278 -143.42 -2.10 -5.03
C GLY A 278 -143.02 -2.65 -6.39
N GLY A 279 -141.79 -3.15 -6.53
CA GLY A 279 -141.47 -4.05 -7.64
C GLY A 279 -142.36 -5.28 -7.55
N THR A 280 -143.38 -5.35 -8.41
CA THR A 280 -144.30 -6.49 -8.49
C THR A 280 -143.50 -7.69 -8.98
N TRP A 281 -143.22 -8.62 -8.06
CA TRP A 281 -142.61 -9.90 -8.40
C TRP A 281 -143.58 -10.68 -9.27
N LEU A 282 -143.12 -11.15 -10.43
CA LEU A 282 -143.92 -12.08 -11.23
C LEU A 282 -143.93 -13.48 -10.61
N SER A 283 -144.97 -14.23 -10.96
CA SER A 283 -145.08 -15.68 -10.98
C SER A 283 -143.99 -16.45 -10.23
N GLY A 284 -144.27 -16.93 -9.01
CA GLY A 284 -143.29 -17.68 -8.20
C GLY A 284 -142.38 -16.82 -7.31
N GLY A 285 -142.60 -15.50 -7.25
CA GLY A 285 -141.69 -14.48 -6.70
C GLY A 285 -140.90 -14.84 -5.43
N ALA A 286 -141.53 -15.39 -4.40
CA ALA A 286 -140.84 -15.73 -3.15
C ALA A 286 -139.77 -16.83 -3.31
N ASP A 287 -139.97 -17.77 -4.23
CA ASP A 287 -139.05 -18.90 -4.43
C ASP A 287 -137.83 -18.50 -5.26
N PHE A 288 -138.01 -17.67 -6.29
CA PHE A 288 -136.88 -17.10 -7.05
C PHE A 288 -136.07 -16.08 -6.25
N GLN A 289 -136.72 -15.30 -5.38
CA GLN A 289 -136.03 -14.38 -4.46
C GLN A 289 -134.98 -15.10 -3.59
N SER A 290 -135.28 -16.33 -3.17
CA SER A 290 -134.37 -17.14 -2.34
C SER A 290 -133.15 -17.68 -3.09
N VAL A 291 -133.22 -17.80 -4.42
CA VAL A 291 -132.13 -18.35 -5.25
C VAL A 291 -131.28 -17.27 -5.92
N ALA A 292 -131.80 -16.06 -6.09
CA ALA A 292 -131.06 -14.93 -6.69
C ALA A 292 -129.68 -14.66 -6.05
N PRO A 293 -129.48 -14.71 -4.70
CA PRO A 293 -128.15 -14.53 -4.11
C PRO A 293 -127.15 -15.63 -4.52
N LYS A 294 -127.61 -16.86 -4.75
CA LYS A 294 -126.76 -17.99 -5.17
C LYS A 294 -126.25 -17.80 -6.60
N VAL A 295 -127.10 -17.29 -7.49
CA VAL A 295 -126.72 -16.93 -8.87
C VAL A 295 -125.66 -15.81 -8.85
N SER A 296 -125.86 -14.76 -8.04
CA SER A 296 -124.88 -13.68 -7.90
C SER A 296 -123.53 -14.18 -7.38
N SER A 297 -123.52 -15.04 -6.36
CA SER A 297 -122.29 -15.60 -5.81
C SER A 297 -121.52 -16.47 -6.82
N LEU A 298 -122.21 -17.21 -7.68
CA LEU A 298 -121.56 -17.99 -8.74
C LEU A 298 -120.90 -17.09 -9.80
N LEU A 299 -121.54 -15.98 -10.15
CA LEU A 299 -120.97 -14.97 -11.06
C LEU A 299 -119.72 -14.33 -10.46
N ASP A 300 -119.78 -13.88 -9.21
CA ASP A 300 -118.64 -13.26 -8.53
C ASP A 300 -117.45 -14.22 -8.44
N ARG A 301 -117.70 -15.50 -8.14
CA ARG A 301 -116.67 -16.54 -8.10
C ARG A 301 -116.05 -16.80 -9.47
N LEU A 302 -116.84 -16.85 -10.54
CA LEU A 302 -116.33 -17.04 -11.90
C LEU A 302 -115.41 -15.88 -12.33
N GLN A 303 -115.82 -14.65 -12.02
CA GLN A 303 -115.01 -13.46 -12.30
C GLN A 303 -113.72 -13.43 -11.46
N ALA A 304 -113.82 -13.73 -10.16
CA ALA A 304 -112.67 -13.78 -9.25
C ALA A 304 -111.67 -14.87 -9.65
N ALA A 305 -112.13 -16.08 -9.99
CA ALA A 305 -111.28 -17.17 -10.45
C ALA A 305 -110.55 -16.81 -11.76
N ARG A 306 -111.24 -16.19 -12.73
CA ARG A 306 -110.62 -15.72 -13.97
C ARG A 306 -109.56 -14.64 -13.70
N ALA A 307 -109.85 -13.67 -12.82
CA ALA A 307 -108.92 -12.59 -12.48
C ALA A 307 -107.67 -13.13 -11.76
N HIS A 308 -107.85 -14.04 -10.80
CA HIS A 308 -106.75 -14.69 -10.08
C HIS A 308 -105.84 -15.47 -11.03
N LEU A 309 -106.44 -16.30 -11.90
CA LEU A 309 -105.69 -17.08 -12.88
C LEU A 309 -104.91 -16.19 -13.86
N LEU A 310 -105.47 -15.06 -14.30
CA LEU A 310 -104.77 -14.09 -15.14
C LEU A 310 -103.61 -13.40 -14.41
N GLN A 311 -103.76 -13.11 -13.12
CA GLN A 311 -102.69 -12.54 -12.29
C GLN A 311 -101.54 -13.53 -12.12
N SER A 312 -101.83 -14.76 -11.66
CA SER A 312 -100.83 -15.82 -11.54
C SER A 312 -100.14 -16.11 -12.87
N TRP A 313 -100.89 -16.04 -13.99
CA TRP A 313 -100.32 -16.18 -15.33
C TRP A 313 -99.33 -15.06 -15.64
N SER A 314 -99.66 -13.81 -15.30
CA SER A 314 -98.78 -12.66 -15.49
C SER A 314 -97.50 -12.78 -14.67
N ASP A 315 -97.60 -13.21 -13.42
CA ASP A 315 -96.46 -13.36 -12.52
C ASP A 315 -95.51 -14.48 -13.00
N LYS A 316 -96.06 -15.65 -13.37
CA LYS A 316 -95.24 -16.73 -13.94
C LYS A 316 -94.67 -16.36 -15.31
N LYS A 317 -95.36 -15.53 -16.11
CA LYS A 317 -94.81 -15.01 -17.38
C LYS A 317 -93.58 -14.15 -17.11
N LEU A 318 -93.67 -13.20 -16.19
CA LEU A 318 -92.54 -12.34 -15.82
C LEU A 318 -91.33 -13.18 -15.37
N HIS A 319 -91.58 -14.22 -14.57
CA HIS A 319 -90.53 -15.13 -14.12
C HIS A 319 -89.90 -15.92 -15.28
N LEU A 320 -90.69 -16.43 -16.23
CA LEU A 320 -90.18 -17.12 -17.43
C LEU A 320 -89.41 -16.18 -18.37
N ASP A 321 -89.87 -14.94 -18.55
CA ASP A 321 -89.18 -13.91 -19.34
C ASP A 321 -87.81 -13.58 -18.71
N GLN A 322 -87.74 -13.47 -17.38
CA GLN A 322 -86.47 -13.31 -16.66
C GLN A 322 -85.61 -14.58 -16.76
N ALA A 323 -86.17 -15.79 -16.67
CA ALA A 323 -85.38 -17.02 -16.80
C ALA A 323 -84.71 -17.12 -18.19
N LEU A 324 -85.42 -16.70 -19.25
CA LEU A 324 -84.84 -16.56 -20.59
C LEU A 324 -83.72 -15.52 -20.65
N GLN A 325 -83.88 -14.36 -20.00
CA GLN A 325 -82.86 -13.32 -19.94
C GLN A 325 -81.59 -13.79 -19.24
N LEU A 326 -81.71 -14.52 -18.13
CA LEU A 326 -80.57 -15.10 -17.41
C LEU A 326 -79.79 -16.08 -18.29
N HIS A 327 -80.48 -17.01 -18.95
CA HIS A 327 -79.83 -18.00 -19.82
C HIS A 327 -79.15 -17.37 -21.04
N LEU A 328 -79.75 -16.33 -21.63
CA LEU A 328 -79.12 -15.57 -22.72
C LEU A 328 -77.84 -14.85 -22.24
N PHE A 329 -77.90 -14.21 -21.06
CA PHE A 329 -76.73 -13.58 -20.45
C PHE A 329 -75.63 -14.61 -20.14
N GLU A 330 -75.96 -15.73 -19.49
CA GLU A 330 -74.98 -16.77 -19.15
C GLU A 330 -74.36 -17.40 -20.40
N GLN A 331 -75.14 -17.57 -21.49
CA GLN A 331 -74.61 -18.03 -22.77
C GLN A 331 -73.60 -17.03 -23.37
N ASP A 332 -73.91 -15.73 -23.37
CA ASP A 332 -73.00 -14.71 -23.91
C ASP A 332 -71.76 -14.50 -23.03
N ALA A 333 -71.91 -14.58 -21.70
CA ALA A 333 -70.79 -14.59 -20.76
C ALA A 333 -69.88 -15.81 -20.96
N THR A 334 -70.44 -17.00 -21.15
CA THR A 334 -69.67 -18.23 -21.42
C THR A 334 -68.85 -18.11 -22.69
N LYS A 335 -69.46 -17.63 -23.79
CA LYS A 335 -68.74 -17.39 -25.05
C LYS A 335 -67.56 -16.44 -24.85
N MET A 336 -67.75 -15.37 -24.07
CA MET A 336 -66.66 -14.43 -23.81
C MET A 336 -65.58 -15.00 -22.89
N SER A 337 -65.95 -15.77 -21.85
CA SER A 337 -64.98 -16.47 -21.01
C SER A 337 -64.14 -17.49 -21.80
N GLU A 338 -64.77 -18.27 -22.69
CA GLU A 338 -64.07 -19.21 -23.57
C GLU A 338 -63.11 -18.49 -24.52
N TRP A 339 -63.55 -17.35 -25.11
CA TRP A 339 -62.71 -16.54 -25.98
C TRP A 339 -61.50 -15.93 -25.23
N ILE A 340 -61.69 -15.46 -23.99
CA ILE A 340 -60.59 -14.96 -23.14
C ILE A 340 -59.62 -16.09 -22.81
N ALA A 341 -60.13 -17.27 -22.43
CA ALA A 341 -59.30 -18.43 -22.12
C ALA A 341 -58.47 -18.88 -23.33
N HIS A 342 -59.07 -18.93 -24.52
CA HIS A 342 -58.36 -19.25 -25.76
C HIS A 342 -57.32 -18.19 -26.13
N SER A 343 -57.64 -16.90 -25.97
CA SER A 343 -56.69 -15.81 -26.19
C SER A 343 -55.50 -15.90 -25.23
N LYS A 344 -55.75 -16.25 -23.96
CA LYS A 344 -54.70 -16.50 -22.96
C LYS A 344 -53.83 -17.69 -23.33
N GLU A 345 -54.41 -18.79 -23.83
CA GLU A 345 -53.66 -19.96 -24.31
C GLU A 345 -52.71 -19.60 -25.46
N LEU A 346 -53.20 -18.87 -26.47
CA LEU A 346 -52.38 -18.38 -27.59
C LEU A 346 -51.26 -17.45 -27.11
N PHE A 347 -51.56 -16.56 -26.15
CA PHE A 347 -50.55 -15.68 -25.54
C PHE A 347 -49.44 -16.48 -24.83
N MET A 348 -49.80 -17.52 -24.06
CA MET A 348 -48.84 -18.34 -23.31
C MET A 348 -47.84 -19.08 -24.20
N GLN A 349 -48.14 -19.31 -25.49
CA GLN A 349 -47.20 -19.94 -26.43
C GLN A 349 -46.03 -19.03 -26.81
N THR A 350 -46.20 -17.71 -26.70
CA THR A 350 -45.19 -16.74 -27.14
C THR A 350 -44.59 -15.93 -25.99
N VAL A 351 -45.23 -15.92 -24.82
CA VAL A 351 -44.89 -15.05 -23.68
C VAL A 351 -43.43 -15.11 -23.23
N THR A 352 -42.76 -16.26 -23.39
CA THR A 352 -41.37 -16.48 -22.97
C THR A 352 -40.32 -16.04 -24.00
N ASP A 353 -40.73 -15.82 -25.26
CA ASP A 353 -39.81 -15.38 -26.31
C ASP A 353 -39.65 -13.87 -26.29
N VAL A 354 -38.40 -13.41 -26.18
CA VAL A 354 -38.00 -12.00 -26.12
C VAL A 354 -37.06 -11.59 -27.27
N GLY A 355 -36.73 -12.53 -28.15
CA GLY A 355 -35.79 -12.34 -29.24
C GLY A 355 -34.36 -12.75 -28.88
N GLN A 356 -33.55 -13.02 -29.92
CA GLN A 356 -32.13 -13.41 -29.80
C GLN A 356 -31.17 -12.29 -30.24
N ASN A 357 -31.70 -11.31 -30.97
CA ASN A 357 -31.00 -10.15 -31.52
C ASN A 357 -32.00 -9.01 -31.73
N HIS A 358 -31.52 -7.84 -32.14
CA HIS A 358 -32.37 -6.64 -32.23
C HIS A 358 -33.53 -6.84 -33.21
N GLN A 359 -33.25 -7.38 -34.40
CA GLN A 359 -34.27 -7.61 -35.43
C GLN A 359 -35.34 -8.60 -34.95
N HIS A 360 -34.93 -9.72 -34.35
CA HIS A 360 -35.88 -10.72 -33.85
C HIS A 360 -36.77 -10.15 -32.73
N SER A 361 -36.20 -9.37 -31.80
CA SER A 361 -36.97 -8.74 -30.73
C SER A 361 -37.98 -7.70 -31.27
N MET A 362 -37.58 -6.92 -32.29
CA MET A 362 -38.47 -6.00 -33.01
C MET A 362 -39.63 -6.72 -33.71
N ASP A 363 -39.34 -7.84 -34.37
CA ASP A 363 -40.36 -8.63 -35.07
C ASP A 363 -41.39 -9.20 -34.06
N LEU A 364 -40.91 -9.72 -32.92
CA LEU A 364 -41.76 -10.19 -31.82
C LEU A 364 -42.58 -9.05 -31.20
N GLN A 365 -41.97 -7.86 -31.01
CA GLN A 365 -42.67 -6.68 -30.52
C GLN A 365 -43.82 -6.28 -31.45
N THR A 366 -43.58 -6.29 -32.77
CA THR A 366 -44.60 -5.97 -33.78
C THR A 366 -45.72 -7.02 -33.82
N GLN A 367 -45.36 -8.31 -33.77
CA GLN A 367 -46.34 -9.40 -33.69
C GLN A 367 -47.21 -9.29 -32.43
N HIS A 368 -46.60 -8.98 -31.29
CA HIS A 368 -47.31 -8.79 -30.02
C HIS A 368 -48.24 -7.57 -30.05
N GLN A 369 -47.83 -6.46 -30.67
CA GLN A 369 -48.68 -5.30 -30.87
C GLN A 369 -49.92 -5.63 -31.71
N HIS A 370 -49.76 -6.38 -32.81
CA HIS A 370 -50.89 -6.85 -33.61
C HIS A 370 -51.81 -7.79 -32.83
N PHE A 371 -51.26 -8.72 -32.06
CA PHE A 371 -52.04 -9.62 -31.20
C PHE A 371 -52.83 -8.84 -30.14
N THR A 372 -52.17 -7.89 -29.46
CA THR A 372 -52.79 -7.03 -28.46
C THR A 372 -53.92 -6.20 -29.06
N ALA A 373 -53.72 -5.59 -30.23
CA ALA A 373 -54.77 -4.85 -30.93
C ALA A 373 -55.97 -5.75 -31.28
N ASN A 374 -55.72 -7.00 -31.70
CA ASN A 374 -56.78 -7.96 -31.97
C ASN A 374 -57.56 -8.35 -30.70
N CYS A 375 -56.87 -8.60 -29.58
CA CYS A 375 -57.51 -8.84 -28.29
C CYS A 375 -58.34 -7.62 -27.84
N MET A 376 -57.80 -6.41 -27.98
CA MET A 376 -58.50 -5.19 -27.59
C MET A 376 -59.78 -4.94 -28.39
N ASN A 377 -59.89 -5.43 -29.64
CA ASN A 377 -61.17 -5.40 -30.36
C ASN A 377 -62.27 -6.23 -29.67
N GLY A 378 -61.89 -7.26 -28.91
CA GLY A 378 -62.80 -8.08 -28.10
C GLY A 378 -63.33 -7.39 -26.84
N SER A 379 -62.70 -6.28 -26.40
CA SER A 379 -63.13 -5.50 -25.23
C SER A 379 -64.59 -5.04 -25.33
N VAL A 380 -65.00 -4.59 -26.52
CA VAL A 380 -66.37 -4.11 -26.79
C VAL A 380 -67.40 -5.19 -26.51
N ASN A 381 -67.08 -6.46 -26.79
CA ASN A 381 -67.98 -7.58 -26.54
C ASN A 381 -68.05 -7.91 -25.05
N VAL A 382 -66.92 -7.91 -24.34
CA VAL A 382 -66.87 -8.09 -22.88
C VAL A 382 -67.67 -6.98 -22.17
N ASP A 383 -67.43 -5.72 -22.54
CA ASP A 383 -68.12 -4.55 -21.99
C ASP A 383 -69.63 -4.60 -22.27
N SER A 384 -70.03 -5.08 -23.45
CA SER A 384 -71.45 -5.27 -23.78
C SER A 384 -72.13 -6.28 -22.86
N VAL A 385 -71.49 -7.43 -22.60
CA VAL A 385 -72.02 -8.47 -21.70
C VAL A 385 -72.11 -7.96 -20.26
N VAL A 386 -71.06 -7.27 -19.78
CA VAL A 386 -71.04 -6.63 -18.45
C VAL A 386 -72.12 -5.55 -18.32
N THR A 387 -72.31 -4.74 -19.36
CA THR A 387 -73.37 -3.71 -19.38
C THR A 387 -74.76 -4.35 -19.35
N MET A 388 -74.94 -5.47 -20.05
CA MET A 388 -76.19 -6.25 -19.97
C MET A 388 -76.41 -6.78 -18.54
N ALA A 389 -75.37 -7.30 -17.89
CA ALA A 389 -75.41 -7.77 -16.51
C ALA A 389 -75.89 -6.67 -15.55
N ALA A 390 -75.29 -5.47 -15.66
CA ALA A 390 -75.66 -4.31 -14.85
C ALA A 390 -77.13 -3.91 -15.07
N ARG A 391 -77.58 -3.85 -16.33
CA ARG A 391 -78.99 -3.53 -16.66
C ARG A 391 -79.98 -4.54 -16.09
N LEU A 392 -79.67 -5.84 -16.18
CA LEU A 392 -80.53 -6.89 -15.62
C LEU A 392 -80.58 -6.80 -14.10
N ALA A 393 -79.44 -6.55 -13.44
CA ALA A 393 -79.39 -6.37 -11.99
C ALA A 393 -80.19 -5.13 -11.53
N GLU A 394 -80.04 -3.99 -12.22
CA GLU A 394 -80.80 -2.76 -11.94
C GLU A 394 -82.32 -2.92 -12.14
N ALA A 395 -82.74 -3.76 -13.09
CA ALA A 395 -84.14 -4.05 -13.37
C ALA A 395 -84.81 -4.95 -12.31
N GLY A 396 -84.09 -5.36 -11.25
CA GLY A 396 -84.64 -6.21 -10.19
C GLY A 396 -84.87 -7.66 -10.63
N HIS A 397 -84.02 -8.16 -11.53
CA HIS A 397 -84.09 -9.53 -12.03
C HIS A 397 -83.91 -10.57 -10.89
N TYR A 398 -84.70 -11.65 -10.86
CA TYR A 398 -84.65 -12.63 -9.76
C TYR A 398 -83.25 -13.24 -9.55
N GLY A 399 -82.51 -13.49 -10.64
CA GLY A 399 -81.13 -14.02 -10.65
C GLY A 399 -79.99 -12.99 -10.48
N ALA A 400 -80.24 -11.77 -9.99
CA ALA A 400 -79.24 -10.70 -9.98
C ALA A 400 -77.91 -11.06 -9.30
N GLU A 401 -77.91 -11.82 -8.20
CA GLU A 401 -76.68 -12.26 -7.52
C GLU A 401 -75.81 -13.16 -8.42
N ARG A 402 -76.45 -14.09 -9.14
CA ARG A 402 -75.78 -14.97 -10.10
C ARG A 402 -75.20 -14.16 -11.27
N ILE A 403 -75.97 -13.22 -11.81
CA ILE A 403 -75.55 -12.33 -12.89
C ILE A 403 -74.31 -11.52 -12.48
N ALA A 404 -74.32 -10.95 -11.27
CA ALA A 404 -73.19 -10.20 -10.72
C ALA A 404 -71.95 -11.07 -10.55
N MET A 405 -72.09 -12.29 -10.01
CA MET A 405 -70.98 -13.24 -9.85
C MET A 405 -70.31 -13.58 -11.18
N VAL A 406 -71.10 -13.93 -12.20
CA VAL A 406 -70.58 -14.28 -13.53
C VAL A 406 -69.93 -13.07 -14.21
N SER A 407 -70.55 -11.89 -14.10
CA SER A 407 -69.99 -10.63 -14.64
C SER A 407 -68.65 -10.26 -14.00
N SER A 408 -68.54 -10.34 -12.68
CA SER A 408 -67.29 -10.03 -11.96
C SER A 408 -66.16 -10.96 -12.36
N ARG A 409 -66.43 -12.28 -12.47
CA ARG A 409 -65.44 -13.25 -12.94
C ARG A 409 -64.95 -12.93 -14.36
N LEU A 410 -65.87 -12.61 -15.27
CA LEU A 410 -65.52 -12.23 -16.63
C LEU A 410 -64.64 -10.97 -16.66
N GLN A 411 -64.93 -9.97 -15.83
CA GLN A 411 -64.11 -8.76 -15.69
C GLN A 411 -62.71 -9.04 -15.12
N GLU A 412 -62.61 -9.93 -14.13
CA GLU A 412 -61.32 -10.35 -13.56
C GLU A 412 -60.45 -11.09 -14.59
N ASP A 413 -61.05 -12.04 -15.32
CA ASP A 413 -60.37 -12.79 -16.38
C ASP A 413 -59.88 -11.85 -17.51
N TRP A 414 -60.72 -10.88 -17.90
CA TRP A 414 -60.36 -9.84 -18.89
C TRP A 414 -59.21 -8.96 -18.39
N LYS A 415 -59.31 -8.45 -17.15
CA LYS A 415 -58.26 -7.65 -16.53
C LYS A 415 -56.94 -8.40 -16.46
N SER A 416 -56.96 -9.66 -16.04
CA SER A 416 -55.78 -10.53 -15.98
C SER A 416 -55.09 -10.65 -17.34
N LEU A 417 -55.85 -10.88 -18.42
CA LEU A 417 -55.29 -10.94 -19.78
C LEU A 417 -54.68 -9.60 -20.20
N THR A 418 -55.38 -8.49 -20.00
CA THR A 418 -54.88 -7.15 -20.40
C THR A 418 -53.60 -6.75 -19.68
N THR A 419 -53.49 -7.02 -18.37
CA THR A 419 -52.25 -6.76 -17.61
C THR A 419 -51.08 -7.61 -18.14
N ALA A 420 -51.31 -8.89 -18.45
CA ALA A 420 -50.28 -9.74 -19.03
C ALA A 420 -49.80 -9.25 -20.42
N LEU A 421 -50.71 -8.71 -21.25
CA LEU A 421 -50.37 -8.11 -22.54
C LEU A 421 -49.50 -6.84 -22.39
N GLU A 422 -49.77 -6.00 -21.39
CA GLU A 422 -48.97 -4.81 -21.09
C GLU A 422 -47.58 -5.17 -20.56
N GLU A 423 -47.48 -6.12 -19.64
CA GLU A 423 -46.21 -6.62 -19.09
C GLU A 423 -45.29 -7.19 -20.18
N ARG A 424 -45.86 -7.97 -21.12
CA ARG A 424 -45.11 -8.47 -22.29
C ARG A 424 -44.67 -7.35 -23.22
N SER A 425 -45.51 -6.32 -23.43
CA SER A 425 -45.14 -5.15 -24.24
C SER A 425 -43.91 -4.43 -23.68
N ASN A 426 -43.88 -4.24 -22.35
CA ASN A 426 -42.74 -3.65 -21.65
C ASN A 426 -41.48 -4.51 -21.75
N THR A 427 -41.62 -5.82 -21.54
CA THR A 427 -40.51 -6.80 -21.64
C THR A 427 -39.89 -6.80 -23.03
N LEU A 428 -40.70 -6.84 -24.11
CA LEU A 428 -40.21 -6.79 -25.49
C LEU A 428 -39.56 -5.45 -25.85
N ALA A 429 -40.09 -4.33 -25.33
CA ALA A 429 -39.46 -3.02 -25.51
C ALA A 429 -38.07 -2.95 -24.85
N MET A 430 -37.93 -3.47 -23.63
CA MET A 430 -36.64 -3.57 -22.94
C MET A 430 -35.66 -4.50 -23.69
N ALA A 431 -36.12 -5.66 -24.15
CA ALA A 431 -35.30 -6.60 -24.93
C ALA A 431 -34.82 -5.99 -26.25
N THR A 432 -35.71 -5.31 -26.96
CA THR A 432 -35.41 -4.60 -28.20
C THR A 432 -34.35 -3.51 -27.98
N GLY A 433 -34.54 -2.68 -26.95
CA GLY A 433 -33.60 -1.61 -26.61
C GLY A 433 -32.23 -2.13 -26.18
N PHE A 434 -32.20 -3.20 -25.36
CA PHE A 434 -30.96 -3.86 -24.96
C PHE A 434 -30.19 -4.40 -26.17
N HIS A 435 -30.84 -5.18 -27.03
CA HIS A 435 -30.18 -5.76 -28.20
C HIS A 435 -29.70 -4.68 -29.18
N GLN A 436 -30.46 -3.60 -29.37
CA GLN A 436 -30.03 -2.45 -30.18
C GLN A 436 -28.75 -1.83 -29.63
N GLY A 437 -28.72 -1.56 -28.32
CA GLY A 437 -27.55 -0.99 -27.66
C GLY A 437 -26.34 -1.92 -27.73
N ALA A 438 -26.53 -3.23 -27.50
CA ALA A 438 -25.48 -4.22 -27.57
C ALA A 438 -24.87 -4.35 -28.98
N GLU A 439 -25.69 -4.43 -30.02
CA GLU A 439 -25.22 -4.46 -31.41
C GLU A 439 -24.46 -3.18 -31.78
N GLN A 440 -24.97 -2.00 -31.40
CA GLN A 440 -24.29 -0.73 -31.66
C GLN A 440 -22.95 -0.62 -30.93
N PHE A 441 -22.86 -1.09 -29.69
CA PHE A 441 -21.63 -1.13 -28.91
C PHE A 441 -20.61 -2.05 -29.60
N LEU A 442 -21.00 -3.29 -29.88
CA LEU A 442 -20.12 -4.31 -30.48
C LEU A 442 -19.62 -3.88 -31.87
N LEU A 443 -20.43 -3.20 -32.68
CA LEU A 443 -20.01 -2.66 -33.98
C LEU A 443 -18.91 -1.59 -33.85
N ARG A 444 -18.85 -0.85 -32.73
CA ARG A 444 -17.84 0.19 -32.50
C ARG A 444 -16.54 -0.34 -31.88
N VAL A 445 -16.58 -1.51 -31.22
CA VAL A 445 -15.42 -2.12 -30.54
C VAL A 445 -14.19 -2.17 -31.44
N GLU A 446 -14.32 -2.70 -32.67
CA GLU A 446 -13.17 -2.78 -33.59
C GLU A 446 -12.59 -1.40 -33.94
N GLY A 447 -13.47 -0.39 -34.11
CA GLY A 447 -13.07 0.99 -34.37
C GLY A 447 -12.34 1.63 -33.18
N TRP A 448 -12.83 1.42 -31.96
CA TRP A 448 -12.16 1.89 -30.75
C TRP A 448 -10.83 1.18 -30.49
N VAL A 449 -10.76 -0.14 -30.70
CA VAL A 449 -9.49 -0.89 -30.64
C VAL A 449 -8.47 -0.32 -31.62
N LYS A 450 -8.88 -0.02 -32.86
CA LYS A 450 -8.00 0.61 -33.87
C LYS A 450 -7.55 2.02 -33.44
N LEU A 451 -8.45 2.87 -32.95
CA LEU A 451 -8.10 4.20 -32.43
C LEU A 451 -7.12 4.14 -31.25
N CYS A 452 -7.22 3.12 -30.41
CA CYS A 452 -6.27 2.89 -29.33
C CYS A 452 -4.95 2.28 -29.83
N SER A 453 -4.97 1.39 -30.82
CA SER A 453 -3.78 0.60 -31.20
C SER A 453 -2.93 1.24 -32.30
N GLU A 454 -3.54 2.00 -33.22
CA GLU A 454 -2.92 2.53 -34.43
C GLU A 454 -2.56 4.02 -34.30
N GLY A 455 -1.42 4.40 -34.87
CA GLY A 455 -1.01 5.80 -35.05
C GLY A 455 0.34 6.15 -34.41
N PRO A 456 1.15 7.01 -35.06
CA PRO A 456 2.42 7.45 -34.51
C PRO A 456 2.20 8.18 -33.18
N LEU A 457 3.18 8.10 -32.27
CA LEU A 457 3.20 8.92 -31.07
C LEU A 457 3.72 10.32 -31.46
N PRO A 458 3.08 11.41 -31.00
CA PRO A 458 3.61 12.74 -31.23
C PRO A 458 5.00 12.91 -30.61
N SER A 459 5.82 13.81 -31.17
CA SER A 459 7.18 14.08 -30.70
C SER A 459 7.28 15.33 -29.83
N ALA A 460 6.29 16.24 -29.91
CA ALA A 460 6.23 17.44 -29.09
C ALA A 460 5.44 17.19 -27.80
N THR A 461 5.94 17.73 -26.68
CA THR A 461 5.31 17.59 -25.35
C THR A 461 3.86 18.09 -25.33
N ALA A 462 3.59 19.27 -25.90
CA ALA A 462 2.24 19.84 -25.95
C ALA A 462 1.26 18.96 -26.77
N GLU A 463 1.73 18.33 -27.84
CA GLU A 463 0.91 17.43 -28.65
C GLU A 463 0.66 16.10 -27.94
N LEU A 464 1.64 15.59 -27.19
CA LEU A 464 1.49 14.40 -26.35
C LEU A 464 0.49 14.63 -25.21
N GLU A 465 0.54 15.78 -24.54
CA GLU A 465 -0.44 16.15 -23.51
C GLU A 465 -1.85 16.24 -24.08
N ALA A 466 -2.01 16.86 -25.25
CA ALA A 466 -3.29 16.91 -25.96
C ALA A 466 -3.77 15.51 -26.37
N ALA A 467 -2.88 14.64 -26.83
CA ALA A 467 -3.20 13.26 -27.17
C ALA A 467 -3.60 12.43 -25.95
N VAL A 468 -2.91 12.58 -24.81
CA VAL A 468 -3.27 11.95 -23.53
C VAL A 468 -4.68 12.39 -23.10
N LYS A 469 -4.98 13.69 -23.19
CA LYS A 469 -6.31 14.21 -22.85
C LYS A 469 -7.39 13.62 -23.77
N LYS A 470 -7.18 13.64 -25.08
CA LYS A 470 -8.11 13.06 -26.07
C LYS A 470 -8.32 11.55 -25.84
N HIS A 471 -7.26 10.83 -25.49
CA HIS A 471 -7.33 9.40 -25.17
C HIS A 471 -8.12 9.13 -23.88
N GLN A 472 -8.05 10.04 -22.90
CA GLN A 472 -8.86 9.98 -21.69
C GLN A 472 -10.35 10.24 -21.98
N GLU A 473 -10.67 11.26 -22.78
CA GLU A 473 -12.05 11.57 -23.22
C GLU A 473 -12.67 10.38 -23.98
N LEU A 474 -11.89 9.69 -24.82
CA LEU A 474 -12.33 8.48 -25.52
C LEU A 474 -12.74 7.36 -24.55
N ASN A 475 -11.99 7.14 -23.46
CA ASN A 475 -12.32 6.12 -22.46
C ASN A 475 -13.62 6.44 -21.71
N GLU A 476 -13.86 7.72 -21.43
CA GLU A 476 -15.11 8.16 -20.80
C GLU A 476 -16.31 7.86 -21.73
N GLU A 477 -16.18 8.10 -23.04
CA GLU A 477 -17.19 7.75 -24.03
C GLU A 477 -17.44 6.23 -24.08
N ILE A 478 -16.37 5.42 -24.17
CA ILE A 478 -16.47 3.95 -24.20
C ILE A 478 -17.15 3.42 -22.94
N SER A 479 -16.72 3.90 -21.78
CA SER A 479 -17.26 3.49 -20.48
C SER A 479 -18.75 3.84 -20.37
N ALA A 480 -19.15 5.05 -20.77
CA ALA A 480 -20.54 5.46 -20.75
C ALA A 480 -21.42 4.57 -21.64
N ASN A 481 -20.97 4.26 -22.87
CA ASN A 481 -21.69 3.37 -23.78
C ASN A 481 -21.81 1.94 -23.20
N TYR A 482 -20.74 1.41 -22.60
CA TYR A 482 -20.76 0.10 -21.95
C TYR A 482 -21.72 0.06 -20.75
N THR A 483 -21.68 1.07 -19.88
CA THR A 483 -22.56 1.17 -18.71
C THR A 483 -24.03 1.22 -19.14
N GLN A 484 -24.36 2.03 -20.14
CA GLN A 484 -25.74 2.13 -20.67
C GLN A 484 -26.28 0.77 -21.13
N VAL A 485 -25.50 0.01 -21.92
CA VAL A 485 -25.92 -1.32 -22.41
C VAL A 485 -26.01 -2.33 -21.26
N SER A 486 -25.05 -2.30 -20.34
CA SER A 486 -25.00 -3.22 -19.19
C SER A 486 -26.16 -3.00 -18.22
N GLU A 487 -26.50 -1.74 -17.93
CA GLU A 487 -27.66 -1.38 -17.10
C GLU A 487 -28.97 -1.79 -17.78
N SER A 488 -29.10 -1.57 -19.09
CA SER A 488 -30.26 -2.02 -19.87
C SER A 488 -30.41 -3.55 -19.82
N GLY A 489 -29.32 -4.30 -19.97
CA GLY A 489 -29.34 -5.77 -19.88
C GLY A 489 -29.66 -6.26 -18.48
N LYS A 490 -29.12 -5.61 -17.44
CA LYS A 490 -29.44 -5.92 -16.04
C LYS A 490 -30.92 -5.66 -15.71
N ALA A 491 -31.46 -4.52 -16.13
CA ALA A 491 -32.87 -4.19 -15.92
C ALA A 491 -33.81 -5.22 -16.60
N LEU A 492 -33.44 -5.67 -17.80
CA LEU A 492 -34.16 -6.74 -18.50
C LEU A 492 -34.09 -8.08 -17.74
N LEU A 493 -32.89 -8.50 -17.31
CA LEU A 493 -32.71 -9.73 -16.53
C LEU A 493 -33.51 -9.71 -15.23
N ASP A 494 -33.53 -8.58 -14.53
CA ASP A 494 -34.32 -8.38 -13.32
C ASP A 494 -35.82 -8.64 -13.57
N VAL A 495 -36.37 -8.13 -14.68
CA VAL A 495 -37.78 -8.34 -15.07
C VAL A 495 -38.04 -9.82 -15.38
N LEU A 496 -37.16 -10.46 -16.15
CA LEU A 496 -37.28 -11.88 -16.51
C LEU A 496 -37.18 -12.80 -15.28
N GLN A 497 -36.33 -12.46 -14.31
CA GLN A 497 -36.14 -13.25 -13.08
C GLN A 497 -37.26 -13.05 -12.05
N ARG A 498 -37.74 -11.81 -11.86
CA ARG A 498 -38.87 -11.53 -10.94
C ARG A 498 -40.17 -12.22 -11.38
N SER A 499 -40.36 -12.36 -12.69
CA SER A 499 -41.51 -13.04 -13.28
C SER A 499 -41.53 -14.55 -12.99
N SER A 500 -40.38 -15.14 -12.64
CA SER A 500 -40.21 -16.56 -12.27
C SER A 500 -40.32 -16.81 -10.75
N ALA A 501 -40.05 -15.80 -9.91
CA ALA A 501 -39.80 -15.96 -8.46
C ALA A 501 -41.00 -15.71 -7.52
N SER A 502 -42.20 -15.37 -8.01
CA SER A 502 -43.35 -15.13 -7.14
C SER A 502 -43.92 -16.45 -6.61
N GLU A 503 -43.73 -16.80 -5.33
CA GLU A 503 -44.16 -18.07 -4.70
C GLU A 503 -45.65 -18.15 -4.36
N CYS A 504 -46.50 -17.24 -4.82
CA CYS A 504 -47.95 -17.34 -4.59
C CYS A 504 -48.65 -17.95 -5.80
N ASP A 505 -49.57 -18.87 -5.54
CA ASP A 505 -50.50 -19.56 -6.45
C ASP A 505 -49.97 -20.80 -7.21
N GLU A 506 -50.42 -21.99 -6.78
CA GLU A 506 -50.02 -23.32 -7.27
C GLU A 506 -50.82 -23.80 -8.51
N SER A 507 -51.75 -23.02 -9.07
CA SER A 507 -52.68 -23.52 -10.09
C SER A 507 -52.51 -22.97 -11.52
N ALA A 508 -51.62 -22.00 -11.77
CA ALA A 508 -51.37 -21.46 -13.11
C ALA A 508 -49.91 -21.68 -13.53
N ALA A 509 -49.70 -22.38 -14.65
CA ALA A 509 -48.37 -22.60 -15.22
C ALA A 509 -47.67 -21.26 -15.48
N LYS A 510 -46.67 -20.91 -14.66
CA LYS A 510 -45.88 -19.69 -14.80
C LYS A 510 -45.00 -19.78 -16.05
N PRO A 511 -44.79 -18.67 -16.77
CA PRO A 511 -43.92 -18.65 -17.95
C PRO A 511 -42.44 -18.85 -17.55
N ASP A 512 -41.77 -19.82 -18.19
CA ASP A 512 -40.35 -20.11 -17.97
C ASP A 512 -39.45 -19.26 -18.89
N PHE A 513 -38.81 -18.25 -18.32
CA PHE A 513 -37.88 -17.36 -19.02
C PHE A 513 -36.41 -17.84 -18.99
N THR A 514 -36.13 -19.07 -18.58
CA THR A 514 -34.75 -19.57 -18.42
C THR A 514 -33.93 -19.48 -19.72
N ALA A 515 -34.51 -19.86 -20.86
CA ALA A 515 -33.83 -19.80 -22.16
C ALA A 515 -33.53 -18.35 -22.60
N ALA A 516 -34.51 -17.45 -22.45
CA ALA A 516 -34.35 -16.02 -22.70
C ALA A 516 -33.25 -15.42 -21.81
N THR A 517 -33.25 -15.73 -20.52
CA THR A 517 -32.25 -15.27 -19.54
C THR A 517 -30.84 -15.67 -19.96
N HIS A 518 -30.63 -16.93 -20.37
CA HIS A 518 -29.32 -17.39 -20.86
C HIS A 518 -28.89 -16.67 -22.14
N SER A 519 -29.83 -16.42 -23.06
CA SER A 519 -29.53 -15.69 -24.30
C SER A 519 -29.09 -14.25 -24.02
N ILE A 520 -29.81 -13.52 -23.16
CA ILE A 520 -29.47 -12.15 -22.75
C ILE A 520 -28.12 -12.10 -22.02
N MET A 521 -27.87 -13.04 -21.10
CA MET A 521 -26.56 -13.17 -20.43
C MET A 521 -25.42 -13.42 -21.43
N GLY A 522 -25.65 -14.24 -22.45
CA GLY A 522 -24.67 -14.49 -23.51
C GLY A 522 -24.28 -13.22 -24.28
N VAL A 523 -25.26 -12.39 -24.63
CA VAL A 523 -24.99 -11.09 -25.29
C VAL A 523 -24.30 -10.11 -24.34
N LEU A 524 -24.69 -10.05 -23.06
CA LEU A 524 -23.99 -9.26 -22.05
C LEU A 524 -22.52 -9.67 -21.91
N HIS A 525 -22.22 -10.97 -21.92
CA HIS A 525 -20.84 -11.47 -21.90
C HIS A 525 -20.04 -11.03 -23.14
N GLN A 526 -20.66 -11.03 -24.33
CA GLN A 526 -20.01 -10.51 -25.54
C GLN A 526 -19.69 -9.01 -25.41
N VAL A 527 -20.63 -8.21 -24.90
CA VAL A 527 -20.43 -6.76 -24.63
C VAL A 527 -19.31 -6.56 -23.61
N MET A 528 -19.27 -7.35 -22.53
CA MET A 528 -18.20 -7.33 -21.54
C MET A 528 -16.84 -7.68 -22.14
N GLN A 529 -16.79 -8.72 -22.99
CA GLN A 529 -15.56 -9.10 -23.69
C GLN A 529 -15.08 -7.98 -24.60
N GLY A 530 -15.96 -7.40 -25.42
CA GLY A 530 -15.62 -6.27 -26.28
C GLY A 530 -15.12 -5.04 -25.50
N HIS A 531 -15.72 -4.73 -24.35
CA HIS A 531 -15.22 -3.68 -23.46
C HIS A 531 -13.80 -3.99 -22.97
N HIS A 532 -13.53 -5.23 -22.53
CA HIS A 532 -12.21 -5.62 -22.05
C HIS A 532 -11.14 -5.57 -23.16
N GLU A 533 -11.49 -5.94 -24.39
CA GLU A 533 -10.62 -5.82 -25.56
C GLU A 533 -10.23 -4.36 -25.84
N VAL A 534 -11.20 -3.44 -25.84
CA VAL A 534 -10.95 -2.00 -26.01
C VAL A 534 -10.15 -1.43 -24.85
N GLU A 535 -10.48 -1.82 -23.61
CA GLU A 535 -9.79 -1.38 -22.40
C GLU A 535 -8.32 -1.82 -22.41
N GLY A 536 -8.02 -3.05 -22.82
CA GLY A 536 -6.65 -3.54 -22.98
C GLY A 536 -5.86 -2.72 -24.01
N ALA A 537 -6.46 -2.46 -25.19
CA ALA A 537 -5.84 -1.61 -26.21
C ALA A 537 -5.64 -0.17 -25.70
N TRP A 538 -6.61 0.37 -24.97
CA TRP A 538 -6.54 1.70 -24.38
C TRP A 538 -5.44 1.82 -23.32
N GLN A 539 -5.32 0.84 -22.41
CA GLN A 539 -4.30 0.81 -21.36
C GLN A 539 -2.89 0.77 -21.95
N HIS A 540 -2.68 -0.08 -22.96
CA HIS A 540 -1.41 -0.17 -23.68
C HIS A 540 -1.07 1.18 -24.34
N ARG A 541 -2.00 1.82 -25.05
CA ARG A 541 -1.75 3.13 -25.67
C ARG A 541 -1.51 4.24 -24.65
N LYS A 542 -2.22 4.21 -23.51
CA LYS A 542 -2.00 5.15 -22.41
C LYS A 542 -0.57 5.03 -21.89
N LEU A 543 -0.08 3.82 -21.65
CA LEU A 543 1.29 3.57 -21.21
C LEU A 543 2.30 4.18 -22.20
N ARG A 544 2.14 3.87 -23.49
CA ARG A 544 3.00 4.40 -24.58
C ARG A 544 3.01 5.92 -24.65
N LEU A 545 1.85 6.57 -24.57
CA LEU A 545 1.75 8.03 -24.58
C LEU A 545 2.46 8.66 -23.36
N HIS A 546 2.26 8.10 -22.17
CA HIS A 546 2.88 8.63 -20.95
C HIS A 546 4.39 8.42 -20.93
N GLN A 547 4.88 7.25 -21.35
CA GLN A 547 6.31 6.99 -21.44
C GLN A 547 6.98 7.87 -22.49
N ARG A 548 6.34 8.09 -23.64
CA ARG A 548 6.85 9.03 -24.65
C ARG A 548 6.91 10.46 -24.12
N LEU A 549 5.89 10.89 -23.37
CA LEU A 549 5.89 12.21 -22.71
C LEU A 549 7.03 12.30 -21.68
N GLN A 550 7.24 11.27 -20.87
CA GLN A 550 8.36 11.22 -19.92
C GLN A 550 9.71 11.29 -20.61
N LEU A 551 9.90 10.59 -21.74
CA LEU A 551 11.12 10.70 -22.55
C LEU A 551 11.35 12.13 -23.05
N CYS A 552 10.31 12.80 -23.57
CA CYS A 552 10.43 14.19 -24.02
C CYS A 552 10.79 15.15 -22.87
N VAL A 553 10.20 14.96 -21.68
CA VAL A 553 10.51 15.73 -20.47
C VAL A 553 11.95 15.45 -20.02
N PHE A 554 12.36 14.18 -19.96
CA PHE A 554 13.73 13.79 -19.67
C PHE A 554 14.74 14.47 -20.61
N GLN A 555 14.48 14.46 -21.92
CA GLN A 555 15.35 15.13 -22.90
C GLN A 555 15.39 16.65 -22.70
N GLN A 556 14.28 17.28 -22.27
CA GLN A 556 14.25 18.70 -21.93
C GLN A 556 15.08 18.99 -20.67
N ASP A 557 15.01 18.14 -19.66
CA ASP A 557 15.76 18.29 -18.41
C ASP A 557 17.26 18.06 -18.61
N VAL A 558 17.64 17.08 -19.44
CA VAL A 558 19.03 16.88 -19.90
C VAL A 558 19.55 18.16 -20.56
N ARG A 559 18.78 18.76 -21.49
CA ARG A 559 19.18 20.03 -22.12
C ARG A 559 19.33 21.15 -21.10
N GLN A 560 18.45 21.28 -20.12
CA GLN A 560 18.57 22.32 -19.08
C GLN A 560 19.88 22.16 -18.29
N VAL A 561 20.27 20.94 -17.95
CA VAL A 561 21.54 20.68 -17.26
C VAL A 561 22.72 21.04 -18.15
N LEU A 562 22.72 20.62 -19.41
CA LEU A 562 23.79 20.94 -20.36
C LEU A 562 23.90 22.44 -20.62
N ASP A 563 22.77 23.15 -20.78
CA ASP A 563 22.72 24.60 -20.93
C ASP A 563 23.31 25.32 -19.71
N TRP A 564 23.03 24.84 -18.49
CA TRP A 564 23.64 25.39 -17.29
C TRP A 564 25.16 25.19 -17.28
N VAL A 565 25.63 23.99 -17.62
CA VAL A 565 27.07 23.69 -17.73
C VAL A 565 27.72 24.64 -18.71
N GLU A 566 27.18 24.80 -19.92
CA GLU A 566 27.76 25.65 -20.96
C GLU A 566 27.68 27.15 -20.66
N GLN A 567 26.55 27.64 -20.16
CA GLN A 567 26.32 29.07 -20.00
C GLN A 567 26.84 29.62 -18.68
N HIS A 568 26.93 28.79 -17.64
CA HIS A 568 27.33 29.21 -16.29
C HIS A 568 28.61 28.53 -15.83
N GLY A 569 28.67 27.19 -15.90
CA GLY A 569 29.80 26.40 -15.40
C GLY A 569 31.09 26.69 -16.17
N GLU A 570 31.04 26.50 -17.48
CA GLU A 570 32.13 26.73 -18.41
C GLU A 570 32.60 28.18 -18.43
N VAL A 571 31.65 29.10 -18.45
CA VAL A 571 31.92 30.54 -18.41
C VAL A 571 32.65 30.92 -17.12
N PHE A 572 32.33 30.30 -15.98
CA PHE A 572 33.05 30.53 -14.73
C PHE A 572 34.50 30.03 -14.82
N LEU A 573 34.73 28.81 -15.28
CA LEU A 573 36.07 28.22 -15.38
C LEU A 573 36.95 29.00 -16.37
N ASN A 574 36.41 29.39 -17.53
CA ASN A 574 37.16 30.13 -18.54
C ASN A 574 37.49 31.57 -18.12
N LYS A 575 36.66 32.21 -17.28
CA LYS A 575 36.94 33.56 -16.73
C LYS A 575 37.98 33.54 -15.61
N HIS A 576 38.12 32.43 -14.91
CA HIS A 576 39.03 32.30 -13.79
C HIS A 576 40.05 31.22 -14.13
N THR A 577 41.14 31.57 -14.82
CA THR A 577 42.22 30.63 -15.15
C THR A 577 43.43 30.80 -14.22
N GLY A 578 43.70 32.03 -13.76
CA GLY A 578 44.81 32.31 -12.86
C GLY A 578 44.63 31.78 -11.42
N VAL A 579 45.77 31.66 -10.71
CA VAL A 579 45.86 31.22 -9.30
C VAL A 579 46.15 32.35 -8.32
N GLY A 580 46.35 33.57 -8.81
CA GLY A 580 46.66 34.75 -7.99
C GLY A 580 48.16 34.99 -7.82
N LYS A 581 48.53 36.24 -7.47
CA LYS A 581 49.93 36.69 -7.35
C LYS A 581 50.40 36.88 -5.90
N SER A 582 49.68 36.28 -4.94
CA SER A 582 50.01 36.35 -3.53
C SER A 582 49.20 35.31 -2.77
N LEU A 583 49.68 34.92 -1.58
CA LEU A 583 48.96 34.00 -0.69
C LEU A 583 47.51 34.47 -0.44
N HIS A 584 47.33 35.76 -0.15
CA HIS A 584 46.01 36.31 0.11
C HIS A 584 45.08 36.19 -1.11
N ARG A 585 45.60 36.49 -2.31
CA ARG A 585 44.81 36.41 -3.54
C ARG A 585 44.51 34.95 -3.92
N ALA A 586 45.47 34.04 -3.75
CA ALA A 586 45.29 32.61 -4.00
C ALA A 586 44.20 32.02 -3.10
N ARG A 587 44.23 32.31 -1.80
CA ARG A 587 43.16 31.89 -0.85
C ARG A 587 41.80 32.48 -1.20
N ALA A 588 41.74 33.74 -1.64
CA ALA A 588 40.48 34.35 -2.07
C ALA A 588 39.90 33.69 -3.34
N LEU A 589 40.76 33.27 -4.28
CA LEU A 589 40.35 32.55 -5.49
C LEU A 589 39.95 31.11 -5.19
N GLN A 590 40.64 30.43 -4.27
CA GLN A 590 40.28 29.12 -3.74
C GLN A 590 38.88 29.15 -3.12
N LYS A 591 38.64 30.08 -2.18
CA LYS A 591 37.31 30.24 -1.57
C LYS A 591 36.20 30.49 -2.60
N ARG A 592 36.45 31.38 -3.57
CA ARG A 592 35.47 31.65 -4.63
C ARG A 592 35.20 30.43 -5.51
N HIS A 593 36.21 29.57 -5.70
CA HIS A 593 36.05 28.31 -6.40
C HIS A 593 35.25 27.30 -5.57
N ASP A 594 35.49 27.21 -4.26
CA ASP A 594 34.70 26.37 -3.34
C ASP A 594 33.23 26.79 -3.32
N ASP A 595 32.95 28.10 -3.23
CA ASP A 595 31.59 28.65 -3.30
C ASP A 595 30.90 28.26 -4.62
N PHE A 596 31.63 28.31 -5.75
CA PHE A 596 31.12 27.87 -7.05
C PHE A 596 30.90 26.35 -7.11
N GLN A 597 31.82 25.55 -6.58
CA GLN A 597 31.69 24.09 -6.52
C GLN A 597 30.45 23.70 -5.72
N GLN A 598 30.13 24.42 -4.65
CA GLN A 598 28.90 24.22 -3.88
C GLN A 598 27.64 24.48 -4.71
N VAL A 599 27.65 25.52 -5.56
CA VAL A 599 26.53 25.78 -6.50
C VAL A 599 26.45 24.70 -7.58
N ALA A 600 27.59 24.24 -8.10
CA ALA A 600 27.66 23.18 -9.11
C ALA A 600 27.21 21.81 -8.58
N GLN A 601 27.27 21.57 -7.27
CA GLN A 601 26.84 20.33 -6.65
C GLN A 601 25.37 19.97 -6.96
N ASN A 602 24.49 20.98 -7.02
CA ASN A 602 23.09 20.77 -7.41
C ASN A 602 22.97 20.22 -8.84
N THR A 603 23.82 20.71 -9.74
CA THR A 603 23.88 20.23 -11.12
C THR A 603 24.39 18.80 -11.20
N TYR A 604 25.39 18.42 -10.38
CA TYR A 604 25.90 17.04 -10.31
C TYR A 604 24.81 16.06 -9.87
N THR A 605 24.13 16.38 -8.77
CA THR A 605 23.03 15.54 -8.27
C THR A 605 21.85 15.48 -9.23
N ASN A 606 21.57 16.56 -9.98
CA ASN A 606 20.54 16.54 -11.00
C ASN A 606 20.93 15.61 -12.17
N ALA A 607 22.20 15.66 -12.59
CA ALA A 607 22.71 14.78 -13.64
C ALA A 607 22.67 13.30 -13.23
N GLU A 608 23.07 12.96 -12.00
CA GLU A 608 22.97 11.60 -11.45
C GLU A 608 21.53 11.08 -11.48
N LYS A 609 20.58 11.90 -11.01
CA LYS A 609 19.14 11.55 -11.04
C LYS A 609 18.61 11.36 -12.44
N LEU A 610 19.05 12.18 -13.40
CA LEU A 610 18.66 12.04 -14.80
C LEU A 610 19.24 10.74 -15.40
N LEU A 611 20.46 10.36 -15.06
CA LEU A 611 21.04 9.08 -15.50
C LEU A 611 20.27 7.89 -14.90
N GLU A 612 19.91 7.93 -13.62
CA GLU A 612 19.03 6.92 -13.01
C GLU A 612 17.64 6.87 -13.66
N ALA A 613 17.07 8.04 -13.99
CA ALA A 613 15.79 8.13 -14.69
C ALA A 613 15.87 7.57 -16.11
N ALA A 614 17.02 7.70 -16.79
CA ALA A 614 17.25 7.11 -18.11
C ALA A 614 17.21 5.57 -18.04
N ASP A 615 17.84 4.95 -17.05
CA ASP A 615 17.79 3.49 -16.86
C ASP A 615 16.37 3.00 -16.58
N GLN A 616 15.61 3.73 -15.76
CA GLN A 616 14.20 3.40 -15.48
C GLN A 616 13.31 3.55 -16.72
N LEU A 617 13.54 4.60 -17.52
CA LEU A 617 12.85 4.81 -18.79
C LEU A 617 13.19 3.72 -19.81
N ALA A 618 14.45 3.27 -19.87
CA ALA A 618 14.86 2.22 -20.80
C ALA A 618 14.27 0.85 -20.43
N GLN A 619 14.22 0.50 -19.13
CA GLN A 619 13.63 -0.76 -18.66
C GLN A 619 12.14 -0.93 -18.97
N SER A 620 11.44 0.17 -19.27
CA SER A 620 10.01 0.17 -19.53
C SER A 620 9.61 -0.40 -20.90
N GLY A 621 10.52 -0.40 -21.88
CA GLY A 621 10.37 -1.08 -23.17
C GLY A 621 9.45 -0.41 -24.22
N GLU A 622 8.72 0.67 -23.91
CA GLU A 622 7.81 1.30 -24.91
C GLU A 622 8.46 2.43 -25.73
N CYS A 623 9.63 2.90 -25.29
CA CYS A 623 10.41 3.91 -25.99
C CYS A 623 11.67 3.29 -26.59
N GLU A 624 12.15 3.88 -27.69
CA GLU A 624 13.40 3.45 -28.34
C GLU A 624 14.58 3.66 -27.37
N GLU A 625 15.20 2.55 -26.92
CA GLU A 625 16.33 2.56 -26.00
C GLU A 625 17.49 3.41 -26.52
N GLU A 626 17.70 3.43 -27.84
CA GLU A 626 18.75 4.21 -28.49
C GLU A 626 18.60 5.72 -28.24
N GLU A 627 17.38 6.27 -28.29
CA GLU A 627 17.14 7.69 -28.03
C GLU A 627 17.41 8.07 -26.56
N ILE A 628 17.04 7.19 -25.63
CA ILE A 628 17.24 7.39 -24.19
C ILE A 628 18.74 7.38 -23.87
N TYR A 629 19.44 6.31 -24.28
CA TYR A 629 20.86 6.16 -24.00
C TYR A 629 21.72 7.17 -24.75
N GLN A 630 21.29 7.65 -25.93
CA GLN A 630 22.01 8.70 -26.63
C GLN A 630 22.00 10.02 -25.84
N ALA A 631 20.85 10.42 -25.29
CA ALA A 631 20.74 11.61 -24.44
C ALA A 631 21.48 11.45 -23.11
N ALA A 632 21.37 10.27 -22.47
CA ALA A 632 22.08 9.96 -21.23
C ALA A 632 23.61 9.98 -21.43
N ARG A 633 24.13 9.40 -22.52
CA ARG A 633 25.56 9.42 -22.84
C ARG A 633 26.09 10.82 -23.10
N ASP A 634 25.33 11.68 -23.80
CA ASP A 634 25.76 13.07 -24.01
C ASP A 634 25.83 13.83 -22.68
N LEU A 635 24.83 13.65 -21.80
CA LEU A 635 24.86 14.18 -20.44
C LEU A 635 26.08 13.70 -19.65
N GLU A 636 26.31 12.39 -19.63
CA GLU A 636 27.42 11.78 -18.88
C GLU A 636 28.77 12.29 -19.36
N LEU A 637 29.03 12.27 -20.67
CA LEU A 637 30.30 12.72 -21.25
C LEU A 637 30.57 14.20 -20.95
N ARG A 638 29.57 15.08 -21.15
CA ARG A 638 29.68 16.52 -20.88
C ARG A 638 29.89 16.79 -19.38
N MET A 639 29.16 16.08 -18.52
CA MET A 639 29.26 16.24 -17.07
C MET A 639 30.61 15.76 -16.53
N GLN A 640 31.11 14.60 -16.98
CA GLN A 640 32.42 14.11 -16.59
C GLN A 640 33.55 15.07 -16.99
N ALA A 641 33.50 15.60 -18.22
CA ALA A 641 34.47 16.59 -18.69
C ALA A 641 34.43 17.89 -17.85
N PHE A 642 33.22 18.35 -17.48
CA PHE A 642 33.03 19.52 -16.63
C PHE A 642 33.57 19.28 -15.21
N ILE A 643 33.18 18.17 -14.55
CA ILE A 643 33.64 17.80 -13.21
C ILE A 643 35.17 17.73 -13.16
N GLN A 644 35.79 17.06 -14.14
CA GLN A 644 37.25 16.97 -14.22
C GLN A 644 37.92 18.35 -14.24
N ARG A 645 37.35 19.32 -14.95
CA ARG A 645 37.90 20.68 -14.98
C ARG A 645 37.65 21.49 -13.73
N VAL A 646 36.52 21.27 -13.05
CA VAL A 646 36.29 21.85 -11.72
C VAL A 646 37.35 21.34 -10.75
N GLU A 647 37.54 20.03 -10.66
CA GLU A 647 38.53 19.40 -9.77
C GLU A 647 39.98 19.76 -10.14
N GLN A 648 40.32 19.80 -11.43
CA GLN A 648 41.65 20.23 -11.88
C GLN A 648 41.96 21.68 -11.46
N ARG A 649 40.96 22.57 -11.54
CA ARG A 649 41.12 23.95 -11.07
C ARG A 649 41.29 24.03 -9.55
N LYS A 650 40.57 23.20 -8.79
CA LYS A 650 40.74 23.11 -7.34
C LYS A 650 42.15 22.71 -6.96
N LEU A 651 42.65 21.63 -7.55
CA LEU A 651 44.02 21.14 -7.35
C LEU A 651 45.06 22.25 -7.64
N LEU A 652 44.88 22.99 -8.74
CA LEU A 652 45.74 24.13 -9.08
C LEU A 652 45.75 25.22 -8.02
N LEU A 653 44.59 25.56 -7.45
CA LEU A 653 44.47 26.57 -6.40
C LEU A 653 45.06 26.07 -5.08
N ASP A 654 44.88 24.79 -4.75
CA ASP A 654 45.46 24.15 -3.56
C ASP A 654 46.99 24.16 -3.62
N LEU A 655 47.58 23.78 -4.76
CA LEU A 655 49.02 23.85 -5.01
C LEU A 655 49.54 25.29 -4.86
N ALA A 656 48.82 26.28 -5.42
CA ALA A 656 49.21 27.68 -5.31
C ALA A 656 49.16 28.19 -3.87
N VAL A 657 48.13 27.83 -3.10
CA VAL A 657 48.02 28.20 -1.69
C VAL A 657 49.12 27.54 -0.85
N SER A 658 49.45 26.26 -1.11
CA SER A 658 50.59 25.57 -0.47
C SER A 658 51.89 26.30 -0.75
N PHE A 659 52.23 26.48 -2.03
CA PHE A 659 53.47 27.12 -2.47
C PHE A 659 53.65 28.52 -1.86
N TYR A 660 52.63 29.38 -1.94
CA TYR A 660 52.71 30.72 -1.37
C TYR A 660 52.73 30.74 0.17
N THR A 661 52.18 29.71 0.83
CA THR A 661 52.28 29.57 2.29
C THR A 661 53.71 29.21 2.67
N HIS A 662 54.26 28.15 2.08
CA HIS A 662 55.60 27.66 2.41
C HIS A 662 56.69 28.64 1.98
N THR A 663 56.54 29.33 0.85
CA THR A 663 57.47 30.40 0.45
C THR A 663 57.50 31.51 1.50
N LYS A 664 56.33 31.96 1.97
CA LYS A 664 56.26 33.01 2.99
C LYS A 664 56.91 32.56 4.31
N GLU A 665 56.62 31.35 4.76
CA GLU A 665 57.18 30.79 6.00
C GLU A 665 58.70 30.64 5.91
N LEU A 666 59.18 30.09 4.78
CA LEU A 666 60.61 29.91 4.52
C LEU A 666 61.34 31.26 4.41
N SER A 667 60.80 32.25 3.70
CA SER A 667 61.40 33.58 3.62
C SER A 667 61.54 34.24 5.00
N VAL A 668 60.49 34.20 5.83
CA VAL A 668 60.54 34.75 7.20
C VAL A 668 61.57 34.02 8.06
N TRP A 669 61.68 32.70 7.92
CA TRP A 669 62.67 31.91 8.63
C TRP A 669 64.10 32.20 8.18
N MET A 670 64.35 32.28 6.87
CA MET A 670 65.66 32.64 6.30
C MET A 670 66.09 34.05 6.71
N GLU A 671 65.19 35.04 6.74
CA GLU A 671 65.48 36.37 7.28
C GLU A 671 65.90 36.31 8.77
N GLY A 672 65.25 35.45 9.55
CA GLY A 672 65.61 35.20 10.96
C GLY A 672 67.00 34.57 11.11
N LEU A 673 67.32 33.59 10.26
CA LEU A 673 68.63 32.95 10.22
C LEU A 673 69.74 33.88 9.75
N GLN A 674 69.48 34.71 8.74
CA GLN A 674 70.42 35.69 8.23
C GLN A 674 70.92 36.61 9.36
N LYS A 675 70.01 37.03 10.25
CA LYS A 675 70.37 37.83 11.44
C LYS A 675 71.24 37.05 12.44
N GLN A 676 71.01 35.75 12.63
CA GLN A 676 71.81 34.92 13.54
C GLN A 676 73.22 34.61 13.00
N LEU A 677 73.39 34.57 11.67
CA LEU A 677 74.66 34.32 11.00
C LEU A 677 75.53 35.58 10.86
N SER A 678 75.01 36.74 11.26
CA SER A 678 75.74 38.01 11.18
C SER A 678 77.05 38.01 12.00
N PRO A 679 78.09 38.71 11.50
CA PRO A 679 79.44 38.68 12.09
C PRO A 679 79.51 39.25 13.52
N ASP A 680 78.62 40.18 13.89
CA ASP A 680 78.63 40.88 15.19
C ASP A 680 78.27 39.99 16.40
N LEU A 681 77.70 38.81 16.16
CA LEU A 681 77.18 37.91 17.21
C LEU A 681 78.07 36.68 17.48
N LEU A 682 79.22 36.58 16.82
CA LEU A 682 80.08 35.39 16.93
C LEU A 682 80.89 35.42 18.25
N VAL A 683 80.38 34.77 19.29
CA VAL A 683 81.16 34.45 20.50
C VAL A 683 81.99 33.21 20.23
N CYS A 684 83.31 33.37 20.11
CA CYS A 684 84.22 32.26 19.88
C CYS A 684 84.56 31.53 21.18
N PRO A 685 84.24 30.23 21.30
CA PRO A 685 84.60 29.46 22.49
C PRO A 685 86.12 29.36 22.70
N ASN A 686 86.50 29.10 23.94
CA ASN A 686 87.91 28.98 24.34
C ASN A 686 88.47 27.55 24.22
N THR A 687 87.67 26.58 23.78
CA THR A 687 88.08 25.17 23.64
C THR A 687 87.87 24.65 22.22
N VAL A 688 88.67 23.65 21.84
CA VAL A 688 88.62 22.99 20.53
C VAL A 688 87.29 22.27 20.34
N GLU A 689 86.80 21.57 21.37
CA GLU A 689 85.56 20.77 21.32
C GLU A 689 84.32 21.64 21.10
N ALA A 690 84.27 22.81 21.74
CA ALA A 690 83.14 23.72 21.60
C ALA A 690 83.08 24.35 20.18
N LEU A 691 84.23 24.65 19.58
CA LEU A 691 84.32 25.11 18.19
C LEU A 691 83.90 24.01 17.20
N GLN A 692 84.35 22.76 17.41
CA GLN A 692 83.94 21.62 16.59
C GLN A 692 82.44 21.33 16.67
N ALA A 693 81.84 21.46 17.87
CA ALA A 693 80.40 21.33 18.06
C ALA A 693 79.62 22.45 17.32
N LEU A 694 80.09 23.69 17.37
CA LEU A 694 79.49 24.81 16.62
C LEU A 694 79.60 24.61 15.10
N ILE A 695 80.73 24.11 14.59
CA ILE A 695 80.90 23.79 13.17
C ILE A 695 79.91 22.70 12.76
N SER A 696 79.75 21.66 13.57
CA SER A 696 78.80 20.56 13.31
C SER A 696 77.34 21.05 13.34
N GLN A 697 76.99 21.89 14.32
CA GLN A 697 75.66 22.50 14.42
C GLN A 697 75.35 23.37 13.20
N GLN A 698 76.30 24.20 12.77
CA GLN A 698 76.15 25.04 11.58
C GLN A 698 75.97 24.19 10.31
N GLN A 699 76.74 23.12 10.14
CA GLN A 699 76.60 22.22 8.99
C GLN A 699 75.22 21.57 8.93
N GLN A 700 74.69 21.13 10.07
CA GLN A 700 73.32 20.59 10.13
C GLN A 700 72.27 21.66 9.80
N GLN A 701 72.46 22.89 10.30
CA GLN A 701 71.55 24.00 10.03
C GLN A 701 71.56 24.40 8.54
N GLN A 702 72.72 24.39 7.90
CA GLN A 702 72.87 24.60 6.45
C GLN A 702 72.15 23.51 5.65
N ALA A 703 72.39 22.22 5.97
CA ALA A 703 71.73 21.10 5.28
C ALA A 703 70.20 21.15 5.40
N ASN A 704 69.67 21.44 6.59
CA ASN A 704 68.23 21.59 6.80
C ASN A 704 67.64 22.77 6.01
N THR A 705 68.39 23.87 5.91
CA THR A 705 67.97 25.05 5.12
C THR A 705 67.88 24.69 3.64
N GLN A 706 68.89 23.98 3.13
CA GLN A 706 68.92 23.53 1.74
C GLN A 706 67.77 22.58 1.41
N GLU A 707 67.48 21.60 2.29
CA GLU A 707 66.37 20.68 2.09
C GLU A 707 65.01 21.42 2.07
N ALA A 708 64.80 22.35 3.00
CA ALA A 708 63.58 23.16 3.05
C ALA A 708 63.42 24.03 1.79
N ALA A 709 64.50 24.68 1.34
CA ALA A 709 64.48 25.50 0.12
C ALA A 709 64.18 24.65 -1.12
N MET A 710 64.84 23.50 -1.28
CA MET A 710 64.59 22.59 -2.40
C MET A 710 63.15 22.05 -2.42
N SER A 711 62.55 21.80 -1.25
CA SER A 711 61.15 21.38 -1.15
C SER A 711 60.20 22.46 -1.69
N VAL A 712 60.37 23.71 -1.26
CA VAL A 712 59.51 24.82 -1.71
C VAL A 712 59.74 25.15 -3.19
N ILE A 713 60.98 25.03 -3.68
CA ILE A 713 61.29 25.20 -5.10
C ILE A 713 60.55 24.15 -5.94
N ARG A 714 60.58 22.88 -5.52
CA ARG A 714 59.83 21.79 -6.17
C ARG A 714 58.32 22.06 -6.20
N GLU A 715 57.74 22.53 -5.11
CA GLU A 715 56.32 22.92 -5.08
C GLU A 715 56.00 24.00 -6.11
N GLY A 716 56.89 24.99 -6.28
CA GLY A 716 56.73 26.03 -7.31
C GLY A 716 56.89 25.49 -8.73
N GLU A 717 57.85 24.59 -8.98
CA GLU A 717 58.04 23.92 -10.27
C GLU A 717 56.84 23.06 -10.66
N ASP A 718 56.30 22.28 -9.71
CA ASP A 718 55.09 21.47 -9.89
C ASP A 718 53.86 22.35 -10.20
N LEU A 719 53.73 23.48 -9.48
CA LEU A 719 52.69 24.47 -9.77
C LEU A 719 52.84 25.06 -11.17
N ILE A 720 54.06 25.39 -11.61
CA ILE A 720 54.32 25.89 -12.97
C ILE A 720 53.98 24.83 -14.03
N LEU A 721 54.34 23.57 -13.80
CA LEU A 721 54.03 22.46 -14.70
C LEU A 721 52.52 22.33 -14.93
N GLN A 722 51.74 22.43 -13.86
CA GLN A 722 50.28 22.36 -13.93
C GLN A 722 49.64 23.62 -14.56
N LEU A 723 50.27 24.79 -14.42
CA LEU A 723 49.78 26.07 -14.98
C LEU A 723 50.11 26.28 -16.47
N ARG A 724 51.13 25.59 -16.99
CA ARG A 724 51.67 25.77 -18.35
C ARG A 724 50.63 25.72 -19.48
N PRO A 725 49.52 24.95 -19.40
CA PRO A 725 48.48 24.95 -20.43
C PRO A 725 47.70 26.28 -20.60
N GLN A 726 47.64 27.17 -19.59
CA GLN A 726 46.77 28.37 -19.60
C GLN A 726 47.45 29.65 -19.02
N GLY A 727 48.78 29.67 -18.99
CA GLY A 727 49.62 30.34 -17.97
C GLY A 727 49.67 31.87 -17.87
N SER A 728 48.62 32.52 -17.34
CA SER A 728 48.71 33.94 -16.92
C SER A 728 49.51 34.18 -15.63
N SER A 729 49.65 33.16 -14.78
CA SER A 729 50.29 33.26 -13.46
C SER A 729 51.71 32.67 -13.42
N VAL A 730 52.13 31.92 -14.46
CA VAL A 730 53.43 31.22 -14.53
C VAL A 730 54.60 32.19 -14.32
N ALA A 731 54.64 33.28 -15.10
CA ALA A 731 55.71 34.28 -15.02
C ALA A 731 55.88 34.89 -13.63
N HIS A 732 54.79 34.98 -12.85
CA HIS A 732 54.86 35.50 -11.49
C HIS A 732 55.35 34.44 -10.49
N VAL A 733 54.92 33.18 -10.63
CA VAL A 733 55.46 32.07 -9.80
C VAL A 733 56.96 31.90 -10.05
N GLU A 734 57.41 31.96 -11.32
CA GLU A 734 58.83 31.95 -11.70
C GLU A 734 59.60 33.10 -11.05
N SER A 735 59.04 34.31 -11.04
CA SER A 735 59.67 35.46 -10.37
C SER A 735 59.79 35.28 -8.85
N VAL A 736 58.83 34.59 -8.20
CA VAL A 736 58.89 34.31 -6.77
C VAL A 736 59.92 33.22 -6.46
N LEU A 737 60.02 32.19 -7.30
CA LEU A 737 61.08 31.17 -7.20
C LEU A 737 62.47 31.80 -7.34
N GLN A 738 62.66 32.68 -8.32
CA GLN A 738 63.92 33.37 -8.51
C GLN A 738 64.31 34.20 -7.26
N GLN A 739 63.36 34.91 -6.66
CA GLN A 739 63.61 35.65 -5.40
C GLN A 739 63.99 34.72 -4.24
N LEU A 740 63.35 33.55 -4.16
CA LEU A 740 63.65 32.56 -3.14
C LEU A 740 65.07 31.99 -3.32
N GLU A 741 65.43 31.63 -4.55
CA GLU A 741 66.78 31.15 -4.91
C GLU A 741 67.86 32.20 -4.60
N GLU A 742 67.61 33.48 -4.94
CA GLU A 742 68.53 34.59 -4.62
C GLU A 742 68.72 34.73 -3.11
N SER A 743 67.64 34.67 -2.31
CA SER A 743 67.72 34.75 -0.85
C SER A 743 68.42 33.55 -0.22
N HIS A 744 68.22 32.35 -0.75
CA HIS A 744 68.92 31.14 -0.32
C HIS A 744 70.41 31.22 -0.64
N ALA A 745 70.79 31.68 -1.83
CA ALA A 745 72.19 31.86 -2.22
C ALA A 745 72.91 32.88 -1.32
N GLN A 746 72.24 33.95 -0.92
CA GLN A 746 72.78 34.92 0.04
C GLN A 746 73.04 34.29 1.43
N LEU A 747 72.15 33.41 1.88
CA LEU A 747 72.30 32.71 3.16
C LEU A 747 73.44 31.68 3.12
N GLU A 748 73.56 30.95 2.01
CA GLU A 748 74.66 30.01 1.75
C GLU A 748 76.03 30.70 1.80
N GLU A 749 76.14 31.90 1.24
CA GLU A 749 77.36 32.71 1.34
C GLU A 749 77.70 33.08 2.79
N LEU A 750 76.70 33.45 3.61
CA LEU A 750 76.91 33.73 5.03
C LEU A 750 77.35 32.48 5.82
N PHE A 751 76.76 31.31 5.52
CA PHE A 751 77.22 30.04 6.08
C PHE A 751 78.68 29.76 5.70
N HIS A 752 79.05 29.98 4.44
CA HIS A 752 80.41 29.79 3.96
C HIS A 752 81.41 30.70 4.70
N GLN A 753 81.11 32.00 4.79
CA GLN A 753 81.95 32.96 5.52
C GLN A 753 82.10 32.60 7.00
N ARG A 754 81.01 32.22 7.68
CA ARG A 754 81.04 31.83 9.09
C ARG A 754 81.86 30.55 9.30
N LYS A 755 81.80 29.59 8.37
CA LYS A 755 82.61 28.36 8.41
C LYS A 755 84.10 28.68 8.39
N ILE A 756 84.54 29.53 7.45
CA ILE A 756 85.94 29.95 7.35
C ILE A 756 86.40 30.62 8.65
N ARG A 757 85.58 31.51 9.24
CA ARG A 757 85.90 32.14 10.53
C ARG A 757 86.09 31.08 11.63
N LEU A 758 85.14 30.16 11.77
CA LEU A 758 85.20 29.09 12.78
C LEU A 758 86.42 28.17 12.58
N ASP A 759 86.78 27.86 11.34
CA ASP A 759 87.97 27.05 11.01
C ASP A 759 89.26 27.76 11.44
N ILE A 760 89.39 29.08 11.23
CA ILE A 760 90.53 29.88 11.72
C ILE A 760 90.60 29.84 13.24
N TYR A 761 89.49 30.08 13.94
CA TYR A 761 89.47 30.02 15.41
C TYR A 761 89.83 28.63 15.92
N LEU A 762 89.40 27.56 15.24
CA LEU A 762 89.76 26.19 15.58
C LEU A 762 91.27 25.96 15.45
N GLN A 763 91.88 26.34 14.32
CA GLN A 763 93.32 26.23 14.11
C GLN A 763 94.12 27.06 15.13
N PHE A 764 93.62 28.25 15.48
CA PHE A 764 94.22 29.07 16.53
C PHE A 764 94.21 28.39 17.90
N ARG A 765 93.09 27.77 18.30
CA ARG A 765 93.02 27.02 19.57
C ARG A 765 93.93 25.79 19.57
N ILE A 766 94.05 25.10 18.44
CA ILE A 766 95.00 23.98 18.30
C ILE A 766 96.44 24.47 18.46
N LEU A 767 96.82 25.57 17.81
CA LEU A 767 98.15 26.17 17.94
C LEU A 767 98.45 26.57 19.39
N GLN A 768 97.49 27.18 20.09
CA GLN A 768 97.60 27.50 21.51
C GLN A 768 97.88 26.24 22.35
N GLN A 769 97.14 25.16 22.11
CA GLN A 769 97.33 23.88 22.81
C GLN A 769 98.71 23.27 22.51
N CYS A 770 99.11 23.17 21.24
CA CYS A 770 100.43 22.63 20.86
C CYS A 770 101.58 23.48 21.42
N THR A 771 101.42 24.81 21.47
CA THR A 771 102.40 25.72 22.09
C THR A 771 102.58 25.42 23.58
N LEU A 772 101.48 25.19 24.31
CA LEU A 772 101.52 24.81 25.73
C LEU A 772 102.18 23.46 25.95
N GLU A 773 101.87 22.47 25.12
CA GLU A 773 102.47 21.12 25.20
C GLU A 773 103.99 21.16 24.95
N VAL A 774 104.43 21.84 23.88
CA VAL A 774 105.85 21.97 23.54
C VAL A 774 106.63 22.76 24.57
N THR A 775 106.09 23.89 25.06
CA THR A 775 106.74 24.66 26.13
C THR A 775 106.86 23.85 27.43
N GLY A 776 105.87 23.01 27.74
CA GLY A 776 105.96 22.05 28.86
C GLY A 776 107.10 21.04 28.72
N GLU A 777 107.24 20.43 27.54
CA GLU A 777 108.35 19.51 27.23
C GLU A 777 109.72 20.20 27.24
N MET A 778 109.78 21.44 26.75
CA MET A 778 110.99 22.28 26.81
C MET A 778 111.43 22.54 28.25
N ASP A 779 110.50 22.94 29.12
CA ASP A 779 110.79 23.20 30.53
C ASP A 779 111.17 21.91 31.28
N ALA A 780 110.60 20.76 30.93
CA ALA A 780 111.00 19.46 31.49
C ALA A 780 112.44 19.09 31.08
N TRP A 781 112.79 19.21 29.81
CA TRP A 781 114.16 18.91 29.35
C TRP A 781 115.19 19.89 29.93
N LYS A 782 114.81 21.17 30.09
CA LYS A 782 115.64 22.17 30.78
C LYS A 782 116.02 21.72 32.20
N GLN A 783 115.05 21.22 32.98
CA GLN A 783 115.29 20.73 34.33
C GLN A 783 116.22 19.52 34.34
N ASP A 784 116.04 18.58 33.41
CA ASP A 784 116.91 17.40 33.27
C ASP A 784 118.37 17.78 32.98
N LEU A 785 118.60 18.75 32.09
CA LEU A 785 119.94 19.24 31.76
C LEU A 785 120.61 19.94 32.94
N GLN A 786 119.85 20.72 33.72
CA GLN A 786 120.34 21.37 34.93
C GLN A 786 120.72 20.36 36.02
N LYS A 787 119.92 19.30 36.18
CA LYS A 787 120.22 18.20 37.10
C LYS A 787 121.50 17.45 36.71
N GLN A 788 121.68 17.15 35.42
CA GLN A 788 122.92 16.55 34.91
C GLN A 788 124.15 17.41 35.20
N SER A 789 124.05 18.74 35.07
CA SER A 789 125.12 19.68 35.41
C SER A 789 125.50 19.64 36.91
N GLN A 790 124.53 19.49 37.80
CA GLN A 790 124.76 19.35 39.24
C GLN A 790 125.43 18.01 39.60
N ASP A 791 125.02 16.91 38.97
CA ASP A 791 125.61 15.59 39.18
C ASP A 791 127.10 15.59 38.79
N PHE A 792 127.49 16.25 37.69
CA PHE A 792 128.89 16.42 37.30
C PHE A 792 129.71 17.23 38.30
N SER A 793 129.08 18.21 38.96
CA SER A 793 129.75 19.04 39.96
C SER A 793 130.03 18.26 41.25
N ASN A 794 129.16 17.31 41.61
CA ASN A 794 129.32 16.46 42.79
C ASN A 794 130.38 15.36 42.59
N GLU A 795 130.56 14.82 41.38
CA GLU A 795 131.68 13.89 41.04
C GLU A 795 133.06 14.52 41.31
N LYS A 796 133.16 15.86 41.38
CA LYS A 796 134.40 16.62 41.64
C LYS A 796 134.79 16.70 43.13
N LEU A 797 133.86 16.46 44.07
CA LEU A 797 134.05 16.66 45.52
C LEU A 797 134.41 15.39 46.30
N THR A 798 134.25 14.20 45.72
CA THR A 798 134.63 12.92 46.34
C THR A 798 136.13 12.60 46.14
N SER A 799 137.01 13.40 46.74
CA SER A 799 138.39 12.98 47.03
C SER A 799 138.92 13.67 48.33
N PRO A 800 139.48 12.94 49.32
CA PRO A 800 139.66 13.50 50.68
C PRO A 800 140.83 14.49 50.79
N ARG A 801 140.62 15.58 51.55
CA ARG A 801 141.62 16.58 51.99
C ARG A 801 142.40 16.09 53.23
N LEU A 802 143.66 16.55 53.33
CA LEU A 802 144.70 16.26 54.35
C LEU A 802 144.31 16.58 55.81
N ALA A 803 144.92 15.87 56.77
CA ALA A 803 145.18 16.38 58.12
C ALA A 803 146.58 15.95 58.62
N GLU A 804 147.22 16.87 59.32
CA GLU A 804 148.63 17.01 59.68
C GLU A 804 149.15 15.96 60.69
N THR A 805 150.39 15.46 60.53
CA THR A 805 151.47 15.54 61.56
C THR A 805 152.78 14.87 61.12
N ASN A 806 153.88 15.52 61.54
CA ASN A 806 155.29 15.11 61.65
C ASN A 806 156.15 15.00 60.37
N GLN A 807 156.95 16.06 60.21
CA GLN A 807 158.12 16.18 59.33
C GLN A 807 159.20 15.17 59.75
N ASP A 808 159.26 14.02 59.08
CA ASP A 808 160.50 13.27 58.81
C ASP A 808 160.27 12.04 57.90
N GLN A 809 159.02 11.73 57.52
CA GLN A 809 158.68 10.66 56.56
C GLN A 809 158.32 11.14 55.13
N LEU A 810 158.73 12.36 54.74
CA LEU A 810 158.17 13.05 53.55
C LEU A 810 158.70 12.59 52.17
N ALA A 811 159.67 11.68 52.11
CA ALA A 811 160.22 11.20 50.83
C ALA A 811 159.52 9.92 50.30
N GLN A 812 158.85 9.14 51.15
CA GLN A 812 158.24 7.86 50.74
C GLN A 812 156.72 7.94 50.50
N ASP A 813 155.98 8.84 51.16
CA ASP A 813 154.52 8.94 50.98
C ASP A 813 154.06 9.74 49.74
N LYS A 814 154.94 10.55 49.12
CA LYS A 814 154.62 11.22 47.84
C LYS A 814 154.63 10.28 46.63
N LEU A 815 155.23 9.10 46.72
CA LEU A 815 155.20 8.07 45.65
C LEU A 815 153.93 7.19 45.69
N ALA A 816 153.32 7.00 46.86
CA ALA A 816 152.11 6.18 47.00
C ALA A 816 150.80 6.92 46.62
N LEU A 817 150.72 8.24 46.81
CA LEU A 817 149.53 9.05 46.49
C LEU A 817 149.34 9.34 44.99
N GLY A 818 150.42 9.37 44.20
CA GLY A 818 150.35 9.50 42.73
C GLY A 818 149.81 8.25 42.04
N GLN A 819 149.97 7.07 42.65
CA GLN A 819 149.47 5.80 42.12
C GLN A 819 147.97 5.59 42.39
N SER A 820 147.41 6.14 43.48
CA SER A 820 145.99 5.97 43.86
C SER A 820 145.01 6.71 42.94
N ARG A 821 145.36 7.86 42.34
CA ARG A 821 144.49 8.61 41.40
C ARG A 821 144.50 8.10 39.95
N LEU A 822 145.29 7.08 39.64
CA LEU A 822 145.35 6.44 38.31
C LEU A 822 144.56 5.12 38.24
N VAL A 823 144.06 4.64 39.38
CA VAL A 823 143.35 3.35 39.53
C VAL A 823 141.99 3.33 38.83
N GLU A 824 141.40 4.48 38.48
CA GLU A 824 140.08 4.57 37.79
C GLU A 824 140.11 4.55 36.25
N SER A 825 141.25 4.28 35.62
CA SER A 825 141.33 4.15 34.16
C SER A 825 140.90 2.73 33.72
N SER A 826 139.58 2.48 33.62
CA SER A 826 139.01 1.30 32.96
C SER A 826 138.52 1.62 31.54
N PRO A 827 138.54 0.67 30.59
CA PRO A 827 138.00 0.87 29.24
C PRO A 827 136.50 1.22 29.21
N GLU A 828 135.73 0.77 30.23
CA GLU A 828 134.28 0.95 30.32
C GLU A 828 133.86 2.40 30.59
N ALA A 829 134.65 3.15 31.36
CA ALA A 829 134.37 4.56 31.69
C ALA A 829 134.45 5.48 30.45
N LEU A 830 135.28 5.15 29.46
CA LEU A 830 135.38 5.87 28.19
C LEU A 830 134.11 5.66 27.33
N THR A 831 133.62 4.42 27.26
CA THR A 831 132.43 4.06 26.48
C THR A 831 131.15 4.71 27.04
N LEU A 832 131.01 4.80 28.37
CA LEU A 832 129.87 5.46 29.00
C LEU A 832 129.83 6.97 28.70
N ALA A 833 130.98 7.64 28.68
CA ALA A 833 131.08 9.05 28.31
C ALA A 833 130.67 9.28 26.83
N GLN A 834 131.02 8.36 25.92
CA GLN A 834 130.59 8.38 24.52
C GLN A 834 129.06 8.20 24.37
N GLN A 835 128.44 7.32 25.16
CA GLN A 835 126.99 7.13 25.12
C GLN A 835 126.22 8.34 25.65
N ARG A 836 126.71 8.99 26.72
CA ARG A 836 126.08 10.18 27.32
C ARG A 836 126.03 11.36 26.35
N ILE A 837 127.10 11.63 25.61
CA ILE A 837 127.12 12.72 24.62
C ILE A 837 126.21 12.43 23.42
N HIS A 838 126.11 11.16 23.00
CA HIS A 838 125.23 10.75 21.90
C HIS A 838 123.74 10.94 22.24
N ARG A 839 123.28 10.45 23.40
CA ARG A 839 121.88 10.58 23.85
C ARG A 839 121.46 12.05 24.01
N HIS A 840 122.37 12.92 24.46
CA HIS A 840 122.13 14.36 24.52
C HIS A 840 121.89 14.96 23.13
N MET A 841 122.70 14.59 22.14
CA MET A 841 122.54 15.05 20.76
C MET A 841 121.19 14.58 20.14
N GLU A 842 120.76 13.35 20.41
CA GLU A 842 119.46 12.83 19.95
C GLU A 842 118.28 13.59 20.57
N ARG A 843 118.28 13.80 21.90
CA ARG A 843 117.19 14.54 22.57
C ARG A 843 117.14 16.01 22.13
N ARG A 844 118.30 16.63 21.89
CA ARG A 844 118.39 17.98 21.33
C ARG A 844 117.77 18.08 19.93
N LEU A 845 118.01 17.08 19.07
CA LEU A 845 117.41 17.04 17.74
C LEU A 845 115.90 16.89 17.80
N ALA A 846 115.39 15.97 18.64
CA ALA A 846 113.96 15.74 18.81
C ALA A 846 113.21 17.00 19.31
N MET A 847 113.78 17.70 20.30
CA MET A 847 113.19 18.95 20.81
C MET A 847 113.15 20.05 19.73
N ASN A 848 114.24 20.21 18.98
CA ASN A 848 114.28 21.21 17.90
C ASN A 848 113.28 20.93 16.78
N ASN A 849 113.08 19.66 16.41
CA ASN A 849 112.07 19.30 15.42
C ASN A 849 110.65 19.62 15.92
N MET A 850 110.34 19.30 17.17
CA MET A 850 109.02 19.56 17.76
C MET A 850 108.71 21.06 17.88
N ILE A 851 109.71 21.87 18.27
CA ILE A 851 109.59 23.34 18.28
C ILE A 851 109.39 23.87 16.86
N TYR A 852 110.15 23.36 15.89
CA TYR A 852 110.04 23.76 14.48
C TYR A 852 108.65 23.50 13.90
N GLU A 853 108.06 22.33 14.18
CA GLU A 853 106.71 21.98 13.72
C GLU A 853 105.64 22.95 14.23
N VAL A 854 105.65 23.30 15.53
CA VAL A 854 104.66 24.24 16.10
C VAL A 854 104.90 25.67 15.61
N ILE A 855 106.16 26.09 15.45
CA ILE A 855 106.47 27.39 14.83
C ILE A 855 105.97 27.44 13.39
N GLN A 856 106.15 26.37 12.61
CA GLN A 856 105.67 26.29 11.23
C GLN A 856 104.13 26.33 11.17
N GLN A 857 103.43 25.59 12.05
CA GLN A 857 101.97 25.66 12.17
C GLN A 857 101.49 27.09 12.46
N GLY A 858 102.24 27.84 13.29
CA GLY A 858 101.95 29.26 13.52
C GLY A 858 102.11 30.12 12.26
N HIS A 859 103.12 29.87 11.42
CA HIS A 859 103.32 30.61 10.17
C HIS A 859 102.22 30.29 9.15
N ASP A 860 101.88 29.01 9.03
CA ASP A 860 100.82 28.55 8.14
C ASP A 860 99.46 29.16 8.55
N LEU A 861 99.17 29.22 9.85
CA LEU A 861 97.97 29.89 10.36
C LEU A 861 97.99 31.41 10.11
N GLN A 862 99.14 32.06 10.29
CA GLN A 862 99.29 33.50 10.01
C GLN A 862 99.04 33.82 8.53
N GLN A 863 99.56 32.97 7.63
CA GLN A 863 99.31 33.08 6.20
C GLN A 863 97.82 32.88 5.90
N TYR A 864 97.18 31.87 6.50
CA TYR A 864 95.75 31.61 6.30
C TYR A 864 94.87 32.77 6.79
N ILE A 865 95.19 33.36 7.95
CA ILE A 865 94.52 34.57 8.46
C ILE A 865 94.66 35.73 7.46
N THR A 866 95.86 35.93 6.91
CA THR A 866 96.14 37.02 5.96
C THR A 866 95.36 36.84 4.65
N GLU A 867 95.33 35.62 4.11
CA GLU A 867 94.59 35.29 2.88
C GLU A 867 93.08 35.49 3.05
N VAL A 868 92.53 35.12 4.21
CA VAL A 868 91.10 35.29 4.52
C VAL A 868 90.72 36.75 4.78
N GLN A 869 91.59 37.53 5.41
CA GLN A 869 91.36 38.98 5.54
C GLN A 869 91.44 39.68 4.18
N ALA A 870 92.34 39.24 3.28
CA ALA A 870 92.44 39.77 1.92
C ALA A 870 91.21 39.45 1.05
N SER A 871 90.48 38.37 1.36
CA SER A 871 89.21 38.04 0.69
C SER A 871 88.00 38.84 1.20
N GLY A 872 88.20 39.71 2.20
CA GLY A 872 87.15 40.59 2.75
C GLY A 872 86.35 39.98 3.90
N ILE A 873 86.76 38.84 4.45
CA ILE A 873 86.11 38.23 5.62
C ILE A 873 86.67 38.86 6.90
N GLU A 874 85.85 39.62 7.60
CA GLU A 874 86.22 40.23 8.89
C GLU A 874 86.35 39.19 10.01
N LEU A 875 87.40 39.31 10.82
CA LEU A 875 87.68 38.50 12.01
C LEU A 875 87.55 39.39 13.25
N SER A 876 86.65 39.04 14.17
CA SER A 876 86.30 39.87 15.35
C SER A 876 87.48 40.11 16.33
N GLU A 877 87.67 41.35 16.77
CA GLU A 877 88.83 41.84 17.55
C GLU A 877 88.57 41.96 19.08
N VAL A 878 88.00 40.93 19.73
CA VAL A 878 87.60 41.09 21.14
C VAL A 878 88.79 41.13 22.11
N GLU A 879 89.96 40.58 21.77
CA GLU A 879 91.16 40.56 22.62
C GLU A 879 92.47 40.83 21.84
N GLY A 880 92.46 41.84 20.98
CA GLY A 880 93.56 42.10 20.03
C GLY A 880 93.45 41.25 18.77
N SER A 881 94.22 41.58 17.73
CA SER A 881 94.11 40.85 16.46
C SER A 881 94.59 39.40 16.63
N LEU A 882 93.85 38.43 16.09
CA LEU A 882 94.25 37.01 16.05
C LEU A 882 95.68 36.84 15.52
N SER A 883 96.02 37.62 14.49
CA SER A 883 97.36 37.69 13.90
C SER A 883 98.43 38.12 14.94
N SER A 884 98.13 39.10 15.79
CA SER A 884 99.02 39.50 16.89
C SER A 884 99.14 38.43 17.97
N GLN A 885 98.06 37.71 18.27
CA GLN A 885 98.09 36.63 19.27
C GLN A 885 98.92 35.42 18.79
N VAL A 886 98.83 35.07 17.50
CA VAL A 886 99.68 34.02 16.89
C VAL A 886 101.15 34.42 16.95
N GLU A 887 101.48 35.67 16.60
CA GLU A 887 102.85 36.20 16.69
C GLU A 887 103.39 36.17 18.12
N GLU A 888 102.56 36.44 19.13
CA GLU A 888 102.94 36.38 20.54
C GLU A 888 103.31 34.95 20.97
N LEU A 889 102.52 33.95 20.59
CA LEU A 889 102.81 32.53 20.86
C LEU A 889 104.10 32.08 20.19
N GLN A 890 104.34 32.49 18.94
CA GLN A 890 105.58 32.17 18.23
C GLN A 890 106.79 32.83 18.89
N ARG A 891 106.68 34.09 19.32
CA ARG A 891 107.74 34.80 20.02
C ARG A 891 108.09 34.13 21.35
N LEU A 892 107.08 33.71 22.11
CA LEU A 892 107.25 32.96 23.35
C LEU A 892 108.06 31.67 23.12
N LEU A 893 107.72 30.88 22.10
CA LEU A 893 108.42 29.65 21.74
C LEU A 893 109.89 29.92 21.34
N GLN A 894 110.13 30.96 20.54
CA GLN A 894 111.49 31.34 20.11
C GLN A 894 112.37 31.77 21.28
N ASP A 895 111.83 32.57 22.21
CA ASP A 895 112.57 33.03 23.39
C ASP A 895 112.95 31.85 24.31
N LYS A 896 112.00 30.94 24.55
CA LYS A 896 112.23 29.71 25.31
C LYS A 896 113.22 28.77 24.62
N GLN A 897 113.17 28.66 23.29
CA GLN A 897 114.10 27.82 22.51
C GLN A 897 115.53 28.32 22.67
N LYS A 898 115.73 29.64 22.57
CA LYS A 898 117.04 30.27 22.73
C LYS A 898 117.63 30.01 24.11
N GLU A 899 116.82 30.10 25.15
CA GLU A 899 117.27 29.80 26.52
C GLU A 899 117.69 28.32 26.68
N LEU A 900 116.85 27.39 26.20
CA LEU A 900 117.12 25.96 26.28
C LEU A 900 118.37 25.54 25.49
N GLN A 901 118.58 26.13 24.32
CA GLN A 901 119.74 25.88 23.47
C GLN A 901 121.06 26.27 24.17
N GLN A 902 121.09 27.40 24.88
CA GLN A 902 122.29 27.82 25.65
C GLN A 902 122.66 26.80 26.73
N ILE A 903 121.67 26.29 27.45
CA ILE A 903 121.88 25.28 28.51
C ILE A 903 122.33 23.95 27.88
N ALA A 904 121.69 23.54 26.78
CA ALA A 904 122.04 22.32 26.08
C ALA A 904 123.47 22.36 25.49
N ASP A 905 123.90 23.51 24.95
CA ASP A 905 125.24 23.68 24.41
C ASP A 905 126.31 23.68 25.52
N HIS A 906 126.03 24.30 26.67
CA HIS A 906 126.91 24.23 27.83
C HIS A 906 127.12 22.79 28.31
N THR A 907 126.04 22.02 28.45
CA THR A 907 126.11 20.60 28.83
C THR A 907 126.85 19.76 27.79
N HIS A 908 126.70 20.07 26.49
CA HIS A 908 127.44 19.41 25.42
C HIS A 908 128.95 19.62 25.54
N THR A 909 129.41 20.86 25.74
CA THR A 909 130.83 21.18 25.93
C THR A 909 131.40 20.44 27.15
N HIS A 910 130.65 20.37 28.25
CA HIS A 910 131.09 19.66 29.44
C HIS A 910 131.24 18.14 29.20
N LEU A 911 130.26 17.51 28.55
CA LEU A 911 130.32 16.09 28.18
C LEU A 911 131.48 15.79 27.24
N GLU A 912 131.77 16.68 26.30
CA GLU A 912 132.89 16.56 25.38
C GLU A 912 134.24 16.65 26.11
N GLN A 913 134.39 17.61 27.02
CA GLN A 913 135.60 17.72 27.84
C GLN A 913 135.80 16.49 28.76
N ASN A 914 134.72 15.97 29.37
CA ASN A 914 134.79 14.72 30.14
C ASN A 914 135.34 13.55 29.30
N LEU A 915 134.86 13.42 28.06
CA LEU A 915 135.36 12.41 27.13
C LEU A 915 136.86 12.59 26.82
N GLN A 916 137.32 13.83 26.65
CA GLN A 916 138.75 14.15 26.42
C GLN A 916 139.63 13.77 27.62
N LEU A 917 139.19 14.03 28.86
CA LEU A 917 139.91 13.63 30.08
C LEU A 917 140.05 12.11 30.20
N ARG A 918 138.97 11.36 29.97
CA ARG A 918 139.00 9.89 30.01
C ARG A 918 139.97 9.32 28.97
N HIS A 919 140.08 9.96 27.81
CA HIS A 919 141.05 9.58 26.80
C HIS A 919 142.51 9.82 27.24
N LEU A 920 142.79 10.97 27.87
CA LEU A 920 144.13 11.30 28.39
C LEU A 920 144.57 10.34 29.51
N GLN A 921 143.68 10.02 30.45
CA GLN A 921 143.96 9.08 31.55
C GLN A 921 144.36 7.69 31.03
N ASN A 922 143.68 7.21 29.98
CA ASN A 922 143.98 5.91 29.37
C ASN A 922 145.38 5.90 28.71
N GLN A 923 145.76 6.99 28.05
CA GLN A 923 147.10 7.14 27.45
C GLN A 923 148.22 7.18 28.50
N VAL A 924 148.01 7.87 29.63
CA VAL A 924 148.99 7.92 30.74
C VAL A 924 149.23 6.55 31.37
N LYS A 925 148.19 5.72 31.52
CA LYS A 925 148.31 4.36 32.06
C LYS A 925 149.26 3.48 31.23
N GLN A 926 149.18 3.58 29.89
CA GLN A 926 150.06 2.84 28.99
C GLN A 926 151.53 3.22 29.19
N VAL A 927 151.82 4.53 29.30
CA VAL A 927 153.21 5.02 29.41
C VAL A 927 153.84 4.67 30.77
N LEU A 928 153.06 4.71 31.86
CA LEU A 928 153.56 4.27 33.17
C LEU A 928 153.89 2.78 33.23
N GLY A 929 153.16 1.94 32.50
CA GLY A 929 153.47 0.52 32.36
C GLY A 929 154.89 0.29 31.85
N TRP A 930 155.28 1.02 30.80
CA TRP A 930 156.63 0.95 30.23
C TRP A 930 157.74 1.39 31.20
N ILE A 931 157.51 2.43 32.02
CA ILE A 931 158.53 2.95 32.95
C ILE A 931 158.80 1.94 34.08
N SER A 932 157.76 1.28 34.59
CA SER A 932 157.89 0.35 35.72
C SER A 932 158.75 -0.89 35.41
N GLU A 933 158.74 -1.37 34.17
CA GLU A 933 159.56 -2.52 33.75
C GLU A 933 161.06 -2.20 33.81
N GLY A 934 161.45 -0.96 33.49
CA GLY A 934 162.84 -0.50 33.56
C GLY A 934 163.38 -0.41 35.00
N GLU A 935 162.55 -0.04 35.98
CA GLU A 935 162.96 0.06 37.39
C GLU A 935 163.26 -1.31 38.01
N VAL A 936 162.50 -2.34 37.64
CA VAL A 936 162.66 -3.70 38.18
C VAL A 936 164.01 -4.31 37.80
N MET A 937 164.49 -4.07 36.57
CA MET A 937 165.78 -4.61 36.10
C MET A 937 167.00 -4.02 36.81
N LEU A 938 166.92 -2.76 37.26
CA LEU A 938 168.03 -2.11 37.98
C LEU A 938 168.30 -2.72 39.36
N SER A 939 167.26 -3.29 39.96
CA SER A 939 167.24 -3.67 41.38
C SER A 939 167.92 -5.02 41.66
N SER A 940 168.26 -5.81 40.63
CA SER A 940 168.60 -7.24 40.76
C SER A 940 170.10 -7.59 40.83
N CYS A 941 171.05 -6.64 40.95
CA CYS A 941 172.50 -6.93 40.96
C CYS A 941 173.22 -6.45 42.24
N MET A 942 174.07 -7.31 42.85
CA MET A 942 174.82 -7.07 44.10
C MET A 942 176.11 -6.26 43.90
N LEU A 943 176.59 -5.52 44.93
CA LEU A 943 177.57 -4.42 44.80
C LEU A 943 178.89 -4.53 45.61
N ASN A 944 179.14 -5.60 46.36
CA ASN A 944 180.30 -5.67 47.26
C ASN A 944 181.45 -6.49 46.64
N SER A 945 182.67 -5.91 46.55
CA SER A 945 183.88 -6.62 46.10
C SER A 945 184.90 -6.79 47.24
N SER A 946 185.57 -7.94 47.31
CA SER A 946 186.57 -8.26 48.35
C SER A 946 188.02 -8.28 47.85
N CYS A 947 188.22 -8.25 46.52
CA CYS A 947 189.52 -8.19 45.87
C CYS A 947 189.46 -7.39 44.57
N LEU A 948 190.63 -6.99 44.04
CA LEU A 948 190.72 -6.20 42.80
C LEU A 948 189.99 -6.85 41.61
N SER A 949 190.09 -8.18 41.48
CA SER A 949 189.43 -8.93 40.40
C SER A 949 187.90 -8.85 40.45
N GLU A 950 187.31 -8.85 41.65
CA GLU A 950 185.85 -8.73 41.82
C GLU A 950 185.35 -7.31 41.54
N ALA A 951 186.12 -6.29 41.94
CA ALA A 951 185.75 -4.90 41.73
C ALA A 951 185.76 -4.53 40.23
N GLU A 952 186.76 -4.99 39.48
CA GLU A 952 186.83 -4.80 38.03
C GLU A 952 185.80 -5.64 37.26
N GLN A 953 185.26 -6.71 37.87
CA GLN A 953 184.18 -7.49 37.29
C GLN A 953 182.81 -6.80 37.46
N LEU A 954 182.52 -6.22 38.64
CA LEU A 954 181.28 -5.45 38.87
C LEU A 954 181.16 -4.24 37.94
N GLN A 955 182.29 -3.61 37.57
CA GLN A 955 182.32 -2.49 36.62
C GLN A 955 181.86 -2.90 35.22
N ARG A 956 182.34 -4.05 34.74
CA ARG A 956 181.90 -4.65 33.47
C ARG A 956 180.44 -5.12 33.52
N GLU A 957 179.94 -5.55 34.68
CA GLU A 957 178.54 -5.94 34.86
C GLU A 957 177.57 -4.75 34.83
N HIS A 958 177.92 -3.59 35.37
CA HIS A 958 177.07 -2.39 35.30
C HIS A 958 176.93 -1.87 33.85
N GLU A 959 178.03 -1.83 33.08
CA GLU A 959 177.99 -1.45 31.66
C GLU A 959 177.09 -2.40 30.85
N ARG A 960 177.15 -3.71 31.12
CA ARG A 960 176.23 -4.68 30.52
C ARG A 960 174.78 -4.48 30.95
N LEU A 961 174.51 -4.10 32.21
CA LEU A 961 173.14 -3.88 32.68
C LEU A 961 172.54 -2.58 32.13
N GLN A 962 173.35 -1.54 31.96
CA GLN A 962 172.96 -0.34 31.24
C GLN A 962 172.63 -0.68 29.78
N GLN A 963 173.46 -1.48 29.11
CA GLN A 963 173.18 -2.01 27.77
C GLN A 963 171.94 -2.93 27.73
N ALA A 964 171.59 -3.62 28.83
CA ALA A 964 170.41 -4.47 28.92
C ALA A 964 169.12 -3.69 29.23
N ILE A 965 169.19 -2.55 29.95
CA ILE A 965 168.08 -1.60 30.09
C ILE A 965 167.87 -0.85 28.77
N GLU A 966 168.96 -0.39 28.15
CA GLU A 966 168.99 0.05 26.74
C GLU A 966 168.58 -1.09 25.80
N GLY A 967 168.61 -2.33 26.29
CA GLY A 967 168.38 -3.60 25.60
C GLY A 967 166.93 -4.05 25.55
N LEU A 968 166.26 -4.03 26.69
CA LEU A 968 164.81 -4.20 26.80
C LEU A 968 164.06 -2.98 26.28
N LEU A 969 164.77 -1.86 26.11
CA LEU A 969 164.34 -0.68 25.38
C LEU A 969 165.00 -0.58 23.97
N HIS A 970 165.60 -1.66 23.42
CA HIS A 970 166.36 -1.63 22.14
C HIS A 970 165.55 -1.09 20.95
N ALA A 971 166.11 -0.32 20.00
CA ALA A 971 167.42 0.32 19.90
C ALA A 971 167.18 1.78 19.45
N ASP A 972 167.91 2.76 20.02
CA ASP A 972 167.71 4.24 19.95
C ASP A 972 166.66 4.90 20.88
N SER A 973 166.27 4.30 22.03
CA SER A 973 165.01 4.70 22.69
C SER A 973 165.01 5.26 24.11
N LEU A 974 166.12 5.63 24.74
CA LEU A 974 166.01 6.50 25.95
C LEU A 974 165.37 7.87 25.60
N GLN A 975 165.63 8.34 24.37
CA GLN A 975 165.13 9.62 23.86
C GLN A 975 163.64 9.59 23.45
N ARG A 976 163.09 8.41 23.11
CA ARG A 976 161.72 8.27 22.59
C ARG A 976 160.67 8.17 23.69
N THR A 977 160.94 7.40 24.74
CA THR A 977 160.07 7.32 25.93
C THR A 977 160.00 8.68 26.62
N HIS A 978 161.12 9.41 26.62
CA HIS A 978 161.16 10.82 26.99
C HIS A 978 160.26 11.69 26.10
N GLN A 979 160.31 11.54 24.77
CA GLN A 979 159.43 12.28 23.85
C GLN A 979 157.94 12.00 24.05
N VAL A 980 157.53 10.75 24.30
CA VAL A 980 156.12 10.38 24.52
C VAL A 980 155.61 10.94 25.85
N ALA A 981 156.42 10.85 26.91
CA ALA A 981 156.13 11.50 28.18
C ALA A 981 155.99 13.03 28.01
N LEU A 982 156.88 13.66 27.24
CA LEU A 982 156.84 15.09 26.93
C LEU A 982 155.58 15.48 26.13
N ALA A 983 155.18 14.68 25.15
CA ALA A 983 154.00 14.91 24.33
C ALA A 983 152.70 14.79 25.14
N LEU A 984 152.62 13.83 26.06
CA LEU A 984 151.51 13.73 27.03
C LEU A 984 151.46 14.94 27.96
N GLN A 985 152.61 15.43 28.40
CA GLN A 985 152.73 16.64 29.20
C GLN A 985 152.21 17.87 28.44
N GLN A 986 152.65 18.05 27.19
CA GLN A 986 152.20 19.14 26.31
C GLN A 986 150.70 19.07 26.02
N ARG A 987 150.14 17.87 25.81
CA ARG A 987 148.71 17.66 25.59
C ARG A 987 147.88 17.98 26.84
N ALA A 988 148.36 17.54 28.01
CA ALA A 988 147.74 17.90 29.29
C ALA A 988 147.79 19.42 29.53
N GLU A 989 148.90 20.08 29.21
CA GLU A 989 149.00 21.55 29.27
C GLU A 989 148.05 22.27 28.31
N LEU A 990 147.87 21.76 27.09
CA LEU A 990 146.91 22.31 26.13
C LEU A 990 145.46 22.19 26.64
N LEU A 991 145.10 21.05 27.22
CA LEU A 991 143.77 20.85 27.83
C LEU A 991 143.56 21.80 29.01
N VAL A 992 144.57 22.01 29.87
CA VAL A 992 144.47 22.99 30.97
C VAL A 992 144.37 24.43 30.45
N ARG A 993 145.18 24.81 29.46
CA ARG A 993 145.16 26.17 28.86
C ARG A 993 143.87 26.48 28.12
N SER A 994 143.20 25.46 27.58
CA SER A 994 141.89 25.59 26.93
C SER A 994 140.72 25.64 27.92
N GLY A 995 140.99 25.72 29.22
CA GLY A 995 139.94 25.90 30.24
C GLY A 995 139.12 24.64 30.48
N HIS A 996 139.74 23.46 30.37
CA HIS A 996 139.10 22.18 30.66
C HIS A 996 138.47 22.16 32.07
N TYR A 997 137.27 21.59 32.20
CA TYR A 997 136.48 21.68 33.45
C TYR A 997 137.20 21.09 34.69
N ASP A 998 138.04 20.06 34.52
CA ASP A 998 138.88 19.49 35.59
C ASP A 998 140.38 19.58 35.24
N PRO A 999 141.03 20.72 35.53
CA PRO A 999 142.44 20.93 35.20
C PRO A 999 143.39 20.20 36.15
N ASP A 1000 142.94 19.85 37.36
CA ASP A 1000 143.76 19.20 38.36
C ASP A 1000 143.95 17.71 38.06
N ALA A 1001 142.89 17.01 37.62
CA ALA A 1001 143.01 15.64 37.14
C ALA A 1001 143.90 15.52 35.89
N VAL A 1002 143.79 16.47 34.96
CA VAL A 1002 144.66 16.56 33.77
C VAL A 1002 146.13 16.76 34.17
N ARG A 1003 146.41 17.67 35.12
CA ARG A 1003 147.79 17.95 35.59
C ARG A 1003 148.40 16.78 36.35
N ALA A 1004 147.59 16.08 37.16
CA ALA A 1004 148.02 14.89 37.89
C ALA A 1004 148.50 13.79 36.92
N CYS A 1005 147.79 13.57 35.81
CA CYS A 1005 148.19 12.60 34.78
C CYS A 1005 149.59 12.90 34.22
N ALA A 1006 149.89 14.18 33.95
CA ALA A 1006 151.19 14.61 33.43
C ALA A 1006 152.32 14.53 34.47
N GLN A 1007 152.06 14.90 35.72
CA GLN A 1007 153.05 14.90 36.80
C GLN A 1007 153.50 13.50 37.20
N THR A 1008 152.59 12.52 37.22
CA THR A 1008 152.95 11.14 37.61
C THR A 1008 153.91 10.51 36.61
N VAL A 1009 153.71 10.71 35.29
CA VAL A 1009 154.63 10.20 34.27
C VAL A 1009 156.02 10.84 34.41
N ALA A 1010 156.09 12.14 34.68
CA ALA A 1010 157.35 12.86 34.82
C ALA A 1010 158.16 12.40 36.04
N LEU A 1011 157.52 12.19 37.19
CA LEU A 1011 158.17 11.78 38.44
C LEU A 1011 158.81 10.40 38.33
N HIS A 1012 158.07 9.41 37.82
CA HIS A 1012 158.56 8.04 37.66
C HIS A 1012 159.72 7.98 36.66
N TRP A 1013 159.62 8.72 35.56
CA TRP A 1013 160.72 8.80 34.58
C TRP A 1013 162.01 9.37 35.20
N GLN A 1014 161.90 10.42 36.01
CA GLN A 1014 163.06 11.08 36.63
C GLN A 1014 163.74 10.20 37.70
N THR A 1015 162.94 9.41 38.44
CA THR A 1015 163.42 8.52 39.51
C THR A 1015 164.25 7.36 38.94
N LEU A 1016 163.78 6.74 37.86
CA LEU A 1016 164.48 5.68 37.15
C LEU A 1016 165.89 6.12 36.71
N MET A 1017 166.01 7.33 36.13
CA MET A 1017 167.29 7.86 35.62
C MET A 1017 168.34 8.09 36.71
N LEU A 1018 167.94 8.63 37.86
CA LEU A 1018 168.82 8.89 39.01
C LEU A 1018 169.45 7.60 39.57
N ARG A 1019 168.66 6.51 39.62
CA ARG A 1019 169.10 5.22 40.16
C ARG A 1019 170.18 4.54 39.30
N ILE A 1020 170.13 4.74 37.98
CA ILE A 1020 171.14 4.24 37.04
C ILE A 1020 172.48 4.93 37.33
N GLU A 1021 172.45 6.25 37.48
CA GLU A 1021 173.65 7.09 37.63
C GLU A 1021 174.41 6.85 38.93
N ASP A 1022 173.71 6.67 40.05
CA ASP A 1022 174.35 6.44 41.36
C ASP A 1022 175.06 5.08 41.43
N ARG A 1023 174.50 4.05 40.78
CA ARG A 1023 175.12 2.73 40.73
C ARG A 1023 176.46 2.75 39.98
N LEU A 1024 176.56 3.51 38.89
CA LEU A 1024 177.80 3.64 38.12
C LEU A 1024 178.95 4.22 38.96
N LYS A 1025 178.66 5.27 39.73
CA LYS A 1025 179.65 5.95 40.59
C LYS A 1025 180.23 5.00 41.65
N LEU A 1026 179.36 4.20 42.28
CA LEU A 1026 179.74 3.31 43.38
C LEU A 1026 180.69 2.20 42.93
N VAL A 1027 180.42 1.63 41.75
CA VAL A 1027 181.22 0.55 41.16
C VAL A 1027 182.59 1.03 40.68
N ASN A 1028 182.70 2.25 40.16
CA ASN A 1028 183.99 2.82 39.77
C ASN A 1028 184.89 3.10 40.97
N ALA A 1029 184.31 3.49 42.11
CA ALA A 1029 185.05 3.81 43.33
C ALA A 1029 185.69 2.55 43.97
N SER A 1030 184.99 1.42 43.98
CA SER A 1030 185.51 0.16 44.55
C SER A 1030 186.71 -0.38 43.76
N ALA A 1031 186.68 -0.28 42.42
CA ALA A 1031 187.79 -0.71 41.56
C ALA A 1031 189.07 0.11 41.75
N ALA A 1032 188.95 1.41 42.09
CA ALA A 1032 190.11 2.25 42.36
C ALA A 1032 190.83 1.87 43.67
N PHE A 1033 190.07 1.57 44.73
CA PHE A 1033 190.60 1.27 46.06
C PHE A 1033 191.53 0.04 46.10
N TYR A 1034 191.09 -1.08 45.51
CA TYR A 1034 191.87 -2.32 45.54
C TYR A 1034 193.16 -2.28 44.70
N ARG A 1035 193.21 -1.41 43.69
CA ARG A 1035 194.35 -1.29 42.78
C ARG A 1035 195.57 -0.69 43.49
N THR A 1036 195.32 0.21 44.44
CA THR A 1036 196.36 0.86 45.25
C THR A 1036 196.89 -0.05 46.36
N SER A 1037 196.05 -0.90 46.96
CA SER A 1037 196.43 -1.81 48.04
C SER A 1037 197.48 -2.84 47.61
N GLN A 1038 197.43 -3.33 46.37
CA GLN A 1038 198.29 -4.40 45.88
C GLN A 1038 199.74 -3.94 45.62
N GLN A 1039 199.93 -2.66 45.27
CA GLN A 1039 201.27 -2.06 45.08
C GLN A 1039 202.05 -1.93 46.39
N VAL A 1040 201.35 -1.74 47.52
CA VAL A 1040 202.00 -1.55 48.84
C VAL A 1040 202.57 -2.86 49.38
N CYS A 1041 201.87 -3.99 49.19
CA CYS A 1041 202.33 -5.30 49.68
C CYS A 1041 203.61 -5.79 48.98
N GLY A 1042 203.76 -5.54 47.68
CA GLY A 1042 204.95 -5.97 46.93
C GLY A 1042 206.26 -5.28 47.33
N VAL A 1043 206.18 -4.08 47.92
CA VAL A 1043 207.36 -3.37 48.46
C VAL A 1043 207.80 -3.98 49.79
N LEU A 1044 206.87 -4.50 50.59
CA LEU A 1044 207.15 -5.07 51.91
C LEU A 1044 207.91 -6.41 51.83
N GLU A 1045 207.60 -7.27 50.85
CA GLU A 1045 208.29 -8.56 50.66
C GLU A 1045 209.76 -8.39 50.22
N SER A 1046 210.07 -7.30 49.51
CA SER A 1046 211.44 -6.98 49.08
C SER A 1046 212.38 -6.61 50.24
N LEU A 1047 211.84 -6.19 51.39
CA LEU A 1047 212.61 -5.78 52.57
C LEU A 1047 212.93 -6.95 53.51
N GLU A 1048 212.16 -8.03 53.46
CA GLU A 1048 212.30 -9.18 54.37
C GLU A 1048 213.36 -10.18 53.91
N GLN A 1049 213.68 -10.23 52.61
CA GLN A 1049 214.69 -11.15 52.05
C GLN A 1049 216.15 -10.68 52.18
N GLU A 1050 216.41 -9.41 52.54
CA GLU A 1050 217.78 -8.88 52.75
C GLU A 1050 218.30 -9.06 54.19
N TYR A 1051 217.46 -9.51 55.13
CA TYR A 1051 217.77 -9.73 56.55
C TYR A 1051 217.95 -11.23 56.87
#